data_AF-A0A0J8UCQ6-F1
#
_entry.id   AF-A0A0J8UCQ6-F1
#
_cell.length_a   1.000
_cell.length_b   1.000
_cell.length_c   1.000
_cell.angle_alpha   90.00
_cell.angle_beta   90.00
_cell.angle_gamma   90.00
#
_symmetry.space_group_name_H-M   'P 1'
#
loop_
_entity.id
_entity.type
_entity.pdbx_description
1 polymer ?
#
loop_
_entity_poly.entity_id
_entity_poly.type
_entity_poly.pdbx_seq_one_letter_code
_entity_poly.pdbx_strand_id
1 'polypeptide(L)'
;MTTTSATVGGARFIGRVGALAVALGIGVAVANGTAIASAQTGGSDSSGTSSGVGSSSKSDSTTPKRGPRKPSFSGHDKLAKRVSEVTAKVESALGGSKLSERRPSSASITSTERKPKGDKGSKYYTKPDAADTVDNVQQAVSRAITDATDGSRNRQANLDTRPQESVDTDNTEPLETLTVVTKTVVKDVVEHIIPASGPRIQAPEVQPIPEMVAAVTERLKPHLPETPVSPIQEIGLAALLGWSRRDGRQGLVPFGRVTTPEATSQVSTEVTAEATSILATGDQLAAEQQVSQIVNTPIVQLAKVVLMAAWYVEAAKNFSAVGGPDWTNLSQLNEAATEYANQSATEFILLNSNDPKLLLQVNPPHSWNGQDAGGTRIWYDNPDTVYRFTGINGASTYEIQGKIEGYNPADPSTHPTSANTNFSVLTGINGVTAENLDGEQLSIRDDGTFTIVVSPNAAPENPQQGMNYIQAPANSTILATRNTLGDWNTETPMTLTIEKTAGPPSSLFSQIGGFAIPGIGETVVKNPALMNLVSIIPAFDQAPLLLSSTETALLMLVTGISGENTYMTVATGATGTPNTLSQPQHNAQFLSTQLQSAGYFQLKDDEAMIITVDPGDAEYFVVPVTNDWTITNDTRNQQTSLNNSQAVKNADGTYTIVVSKNDPGVANWVSTGGLNQGTISMRFQGVDPDATNMPTVSTQVVKLDEVDDYVTDPAQYEYDREQQLADRREGYDRRYTV
;
A
#
# COMPACT_ATOMS: atom_id res chain seq x y z
N MET A 1 57.91 -14.33 -4.48
CA MET A 1 57.68 -15.60 -3.76
C MET A 1 56.81 -15.25 -2.55
N THR A 2 55.49 -15.39 -2.61
CA THR A 2 54.67 -16.62 -2.42
C THR A 2 54.56 -17.03 -0.94
N THR A 3 53.38 -17.20 -0.33
CA THR A 3 51.99 -16.86 -0.72
C THR A 3 51.10 -16.97 0.52
N THR A 4 50.11 -16.10 0.69
CA THR A 4 49.08 -16.19 1.75
C THR A 4 47.95 -17.16 1.37
N SER A 5 47.32 -17.81 2.35
CA SER A 5 46.16 -18.71 2.14
C SER A 5 44.94 -18.20 2.90
N ALA A 6 43.84 -17.94 2.18
CA ALA A 6 42.59 -17.41 2.75
C ALA A 6 41.35 -17.72 1.88
N THR A 7 40.86 -18.97 1.90
CA THR A 7 39.66 -19.35 1.11
C THR A 7 38.80 -20.45 1.78
N VAL A 8 38.03 -20.13 2.84
CA VAL A 8 37.09 -21.11 3.46
C VAL A 8 35.70 -20.52 3.83
N GLY A 9 35.50 -19.20 3.86
CA GLY A 9 34.27 -18.59 4.42
C GLY A 9 32.95 -18.88 3.69
N GLY A 10 32.95 -18.90 2.35
CA GLY A 10 31.70 -18.86 1.56
C GLY A 10 30.86 -20.14 1.51
N ALA A 11 31.46 -21.31 1.68
CA ALA A 11 30.77 -22.59 1.45
C ALA A 11 29.73 -22.95 2.53
N ARG A 12 29.84 -22.39 3.74
CA ARG A 12 28.96 -22.72 4.88
C ARG A 12 27.58 -22.05 4.83
N PHE A 13 27.44 -20.93 4.13
CA PHE A 13 26.17 -20.17 4.08
C PHE A 13 25.15 -20.75 3.10
N ILE A 14 25.60 -21.23 1.93
CA ILE A 14 24.73 -21.80 0.88
C ILE A 14 23.91 -22.99 1.40
N GLY A 15 24.51 -23.85 2.24
CA GLY A 15 23.81 -24.99 2.84
C GLY A 15 22.70 -24.63 3.83
N ARG A 16 22.79 -23.47 4.50
CA ARG A 16 21.79 -23.01 5.48
C ARG A 16 20.55 -22.41 4.82
N VAL A 17 20.74 -21.64 3.74
CA VAL A 17 19.63 -21.05 2.97
C VAL A 17 18.81 -22.13 2.26
N GLY A 18 19.46 -23.15 1.69
CA GLY A 18 18.76 -24.31 1.12
C GLY A 18 17.95 -25.10 2.15
N ALA A 19 18.49 -25.26 3.37
CA ALA A 19 17.75 -25.91 4.46
C ALA A 19 16.55 -25.08 4.94
N LEU A 20 16.67 -23.75 5.00
CA LEU A 20 15.58 -22.81 5.30
C LEU A 20 14.43 -22.92 4.29
N ALA A 21 14.72 -22.91 2.98
CA ALA A 21 13.69 -23.04 1.94
C ALA A 21 12.94 -24.38 2.01
N VAL A 22 13.62 -25.48 2.35
CA VAL A 22 13.00 -26.80 2.56
C VAL A 22 12.19 -26.83 3.87
N ALA A 23 12.69 -26.22 4.95
CA ALA A 23 11.99 -26.17 6.24
C ALA A 23 10.72 -25.32 6.22
N LEU A 24 10.66 -24.28 5.39
CA LEU A 24 9.46 -23.47 5.15
C LEU A 24 8.48 -24.12 4.15
N GLY A 25 8.80 -25.27 3.56
CA GLY A 25 7.96 -25.93 2.54
C GLY A 25 7.99 -25.27 1.15
N ILE A 26 8.89 -24.31 0.94
CA ILE A 26 8.98 -23.48 -0.28
C ILE A 26 9.89 -24.13 -1.35
N GLY A 27 10.72 -25.12 -0.99
CA GLY A 27 11.67 -25.76 -1.91
C GLY A 27 11.72 -27.29 -1.86
N VAL A 28 11.99 -27.91 -3.02
CA VAL A 28 12.27 -29.36 -3.15
C VAL A 28 13.78 -29.59 -3.31
N ALA A 29 14.36 -30.43 -2.46
CA ALA A 29 15.77 -30.81 -2.56
C ALA A 29 15.98 -31.88 -3.65
N VAL A 30 16.59 -31.49 -4.78
CA VAL A 30 16.98 -32.42 -5.86
C VAL A 30 18.49 -32.67 -5.83
N ALA A 31 18.90 -33.85 -5.37
CA ALA A 31 20.30 -34.26 -5.32
C ALA A 31 20.76 -34.82 -6.68
N ASN A 32 21.48 -34.01 -7.47
CA ASN A 32 22.12 -34.45 -8.71
C ASN A 32 23.57 -34.89 -8.44
N GLY A 33 23.80 -36.21 -8.40
CA GLY A 33 25.14 -36.82 -8.35
C GLY A 33 25.53 -37.41 -6.99
N THR A 34 26.36 -38.45 -7.03
CA THR A 34 26.76 -39.23 -5.84
C THR A 34 27.80 -38.50 -4.98
N ALA A 35 27.34 -37.81 -3.93
CA ALA A 35 28.19 -37.42 -2.81
C ALA A 35 28.37 -38.60 -1.84
N ILE A 36 29.61 -39.06 -1.65
CA ILE A 36 29.95 -40.04 -0.60
C ILE A 36 29.99 -39.29 0.74
N ALA A 37 28.99 -39.52 1.59
CA ALA A 37 28.99 -39.01 2.95
C ALA A 37 29.90 -39.89 3.83
N SER A 38 31.08 -39.37 4.18
CA SER A 38 31.92 -39.94 5.25
C SER A 38 31.46 -39.37 6.59
N ALA A 39 30.81 -40.21 7.40
CA ALA A 39 30.47 -39.87 8.77
C ALA A 39 31.64 -40.25 9.69
N GLN A 40 32.40 -39.26 10.16
CA GLN A 40 33.42 -39.46 11.17
C GLN A 40 32.74 -39.56 12.54
N THR A 41 32.48 -40.79 12.99
CA THR A 41 31.92 -41.05 14.33
C THR A 41 32.98 -40.73 15.39
N GLY A 42 32.84 -39.57 16.05
CA GLY A 42 33.56 -39.29 17.28
C GLY A 42 33.17 -40.32 18.34
N GLY A 43 34.15 -41.05 18.87
CA GLY A 43 33.91 -42.07 19.89
C GLY A 43 33.49 -41.43 21.22
N SER A 44 32.50 -42.02 21.87
CA SER A 44 32.19 -41.76 23.28
C SER A 44 33.16 -42.52 24.17
N ASP A 45 33.80 -41.82 25.11
CA ASP A 45 34.58 -42.45 26.17
C ASP A 45 33.74 -43.36 27.07
N SER A 46 34.39 -44.36 27.67
CA SER A 46 33.73 -45.40 28.46
C SER A 46 34.27 -45.51 29.88
N SER A 47 33.36 -45.49 30.85
CA SER A 47 33.46 -46.07 32.19
C SER A 47 32.00 -46.38 32.59
N GLY A 48 31.60 -47.63 32.82
CA GLY A 48 31.76 -48.37 34.09
C GLY A 48 30.58 -48.06 35.04
N THR A 49 29.88 -48.99 35.70
CA THR A 49 30.01 -50.46 35.83
C THR A 49 28.72 -50.98 36.49
N SER A 50 28.23 -52.21 36.17
CA SER A 50 27.32 -53.05 37.02
C SER A 50 25.96 -52.49 37.49
N SER A 51 24.88 -53.23 37.79
CA SER A 51 24.50 -54.65 37.65
C SER A 51 23.00 -54.77 38.01
N GLY A 52 22.24 -55.68 37.39
CA GLY A 52 20.85 -55.94 37.80
C GLY A 52 20.24 -57.16 37.10
N VAL A 53 19.82 -58.16 37.86
CA VAL A 53 19.36 -59.47 37.38
C VAL A 53 17.83 -59.57 37.47
N GLY A 54 17.18 -60.16 36.47
CA GLY A 54 15.76 -60.54 36.49
C GLY A 54 15.39 -61.40 35.28
N SER A 55 14.74 -62.56 35.50
CA SER A 55 14.75 -63.69 34.54
C SER A 55 13.38 -64.12 34.01
N SER A 56 13.34 -64.49 32.71
CA SER A 56 12.41 -65.48 32.07
C SER A 56 10.89 -65.19 32.10
N SER A 57 10.05 -65.62 31.15
CA SER A 57 10.12 -66.84 30.31
C SER A 57 9.48 -66.72 28.90
N LYS A 58 9.83 -67.69 28.05
CA LYS A 58 9.49 -67.87 26.62
C LYS A 58 8.00 -68.00 26.28
N SER A 59 7.63 -67.62 25.06
CA SER A 59 7.16 -68.57 24.03
C SER A 59 7.13 -67.96 22.60
N ASP A 60 7.90 -68.56 21.69
CA ASP A 60 7.58 -68.99 20.31
C ASP A 60 6.27 -68.44 19.67
N SER A 61 6.18 -68.09 18.38
CA SER A 61 7.11 -68.10 17.22
C SER A 61 6.45 -67.27 16.07
N THR A 62 6.95 -67.05 14.85
CA THR A 62 7.96 -67.73 13.99
C THR A 62 8.76 -66.71 13.15
N THR A 63 9.59 -67.19 12.23
CA THR A 63 10.05 -66.47 11.01
C THR A 63 10.28 -67.51 9.91
N PRO A 64 10.35 -67.10 8.63
CA PRO A 64 11.39 -67.66 7.76
C PRO A 64 12.28 -66.58 7.14
N LYS A 65 13.58 -66.83 7.16
CA LYS A 65 14.63 -66.01 6.52
C LYS A 65 14.76 -66.36 5.03
N ARG A 66 15.12 -65.39 4.19
CA ARG A 66 16.20 -65.56 3.19
C ARG A 66 16.75 -64.23 2.69
N GLY A 67 18.06 -64.21 2.46
CA GLY A 67 18.84 -63.01 2.13
C GLY A 67 19.08 -62.80 0.61
N PRO A 68 20.24 -62.22 0.24
CA PRO A 68 20.23 -60.94 -0.48
C PRO A 68 20.33 -61.07 -2.02
N ARG A 69 19.72 -60.12 -2.74
CA ARG A 69 19.97 -59.88 -4.17
C ARG A 69 19.78 -58.39 -4.55
N LYS A 70 20.46 -57.99 -5.62
CA LYS A 70 20.72 -56.61 -6.08
C LYS A 70 19.45 -55.82 -6.49
N PRO A 71 19.49 -54.47 -6.48
CA PRO A 71 18.38 -53.64 -6.95
C PRO A 71 18.20 -53.72 -8.47
N SER A 72 16.95 -53.72 -8.93
CA SER A 72 16.55 -53.48 -10.32
C SER A 72 15.73 -52.20 -10.41
N PHE A 73 16.11 -51.29 -11.30
CA PHE A 73 15.35 -50.08 -11.58
C PHE A 73 14.03 -50.38 -12.30
N SER A 74 12.93 -49.78 -11.84
CA SER A 74 11.70 -49.60 -12.62
C SER A 74 10.94 -48.34 -12.16
N GLY A 75 11.66 -47.21 -12.15
CA GLY A 75 11.03 -45.90 -12.13
C GLY A 75 10.64 -45.50 -13.54
N HIS A 76 9.34 -45.36 -13.81
CA HIS A 76 8.71 -44.38 -14.71
C HIS A 76 7.17 -44.60 -14.70
N ASP A 77 6.70 -45.85 -14.78
CA ASP A 77 5.26 -46.18 -14.79
C ASP A 77 4.49 -45.82 -13.51
N LYS A 78 5.16 -45.87 -12.34
CA LYS A 78 4.54 -45.44 -11.07
C LYS A 78 4.35 -43.92 -10.97
N LEU A 79 5.10 -43.13 -11.74
CA LEU A 79 4.92 -41.69 -11.79
C LEU A 79 3.79 -41.35 -12.76
N ALA A 80 3.80 -41.92 -13.97
CA ALA A 80 2.72 -41.74 -14.95
C ALA A 80 1.35 -42.13 -14.37
N LYS A 81 1.26 -43.25 -13.65
CA LYS A 81 0.01 -43.69 -13.00
C LYS A 81 -0.44 -42.79 -11.84
N ARG A 82 0.50 -42.20 -11.09
CA ARG A 82 0.17 -41.20 -10.05
C ARG A 82 -0.24 -39.86 -10.64
N VAL A 83 0.39 -39.44 -11.73
CA VAL A 83 0.01 -38.23 -12.46
C VAL A 83 -1.39 -38.42 -13.05
N SER A 84 -1.72 -39.55 -13.68
CA SER A 84 -3.08 -39.78 -14.18
C SER A 84 -4.13 -39.96 -13.08
N GLU A 85 -3.80 -40.57 -11.94
CA GLU A 85 -4.69 -40.60 -10.76
C GLU A 85 -4.91 -39.20 -10.14
N VAL A 86 -3.92 -38.30 -10.23
CA VAL A 86 -4.04 -36.90 -9.79
C VAL A 86 -4.81 -36.07 -10.82
N THR A 87 -4.52 -36.18 -12.12
CA THR A 87 -5.26 -35.50 -13.20
C THR A 87 -6.73 -35.91 -13.20
N ALA A 88 -7.04 -37.20 -13.05
CA ALA A 88 -8.43 -37.67 -12.95
C ALA A 88 -9.14 -37.15 -11.67
N LYS A 89 -8.41 -36.96 -10.57
CA LYS A 89 -8.96 -36.30 -9.37
C LYS A 89 -9.17 -34.79 -9.57
N VAL A 90 -8.30 -34.12 -10.32
CA VAL A 90 -8.41 -32.70 -10.66
C VAL A 90 -9.54 -32.47 -11.66
N GLU A 91 -9.68 -33.29 -12.70
CA GLU A 91 -10.85 -33.27 -13.59
C GLU A 91 -12.15 -33.62 -12.85
N SER A 92 -12.12 -34.55 -11.89
CA SER A 92 -13.29 -34.84 -11.04
C SER A 92 -13.62 -33.70 -10.06
N ALA A 93 -12.68 -32.82 -9.74
CA ALA A 93 -12.89 -31.63 -8.91
C ALA A 93 -13.37 -30.43 -9.75
N LEU A 94 -12.90 -30.31 -11.00
CA LEU A 94 -13.26 -29.23 -11.92
C LEU A 94 -14.55 -29.53 -12.72
N GLY A 95 -14.92 -30.80 -12.92
CA GLY A 95 -16.15 -31.24 -13.61
C GLY A 95 -17.42 -31.25 -12.75
N GLY A 96 -17.37 -30.63 -11.57
CA GLY A 96 -18.37 -30.72 -10.50
C GLY A 96 -19.64 -29.86 -10.66
N SER A 97 -20.22 -29.75 -11.87
CA SER A 97 -21.48 -29.02 -12.10
C SER A 97 -22.51 -29.78 -12.94
N LYS A 98 -22.68 -31.09 -12.67
CA LYS A 98 -23.92 -31.77 -13.08
C LYS A 98 -25.06 -31.44 -12.11
N LEU A 99 -26.01 -30.66 -12.61
CA LEU A 99 -27.34 -30.42 -12.04
C LEU A 99 -27.93 -31.71 -11.44
N SER A 100 -28.14 -31.71 -10.12
CA SER A 100 -28.96 -32.73 -9.46
C SER A 100 -30.44 -32.30 -9.47
N GLU A 101 -31.29 -33.23 -9.88
CA GLU A 101 -32.72 -33.03 -10.02
C GLU A 101 -33.38 -32.60 -8.70
N ARG A 102 -34.07 -31.45 -8.69
CA ARG A 102 -35.24 -31.30 -7.82
C ARG A 102 -36.47 -31.76 -8.59
N ARG A 103 -37.12 -32.81 -8.08
CA ARG A 103 -38.43 -33.27 -8.56
C ARG A 103 -39.47 -32.13 -8.46
N PRO A 104 -40.39 -32.02 -9.43
CA PRO A 104 -41.43 -31.00 -9.42
C PRO A 104 -42.59 -31.39 -8.48
N SER A 105 -43.19 -30.38 -7.86
CA SER A 105 -44.56 -30.48 -7.37
C SER A 105 -45.54 -30.41 -8.54
N SER A 106 -46.40 -31.42 -8.62
CA SER A 106 -47.51 -31.60 -9.57
C SER A 106 -48.26 -30.34 -10.03
N ALA A 107 -48.25 -30.10 -11.34
CA ALA A 107 -49.43 -29.69 -12.12
C ALA A 107 -49.22 -30.09 -13.59
N SER A 108 -50.28 -30.48 -14.28
CA SER A 108 -50.22 -31.18 -15.58
C SER A 108 -51.04 -30.46 -16.65
N ILE A 109 -50.69 -30.70 -17.94
CA ILE A 109 -51.56 -30.55 -19.12
C ILE A 109 -51.84 -29.06 -19.51
N THR A 110 -51.67 -28.57 -20.75
CA THR A 110 -51.43 -29.21 -22.07
C THR A 110 -50.57 -28.32 -22.97
N SER A 111 -49.85 -28.94 -23.91
CA SER A 111 -49.30 -28.30 -25.10
C SER A 111 -50.35 -28.13 -26.22
N THR A 112 -50.28 -27.04 -26.99
CA THR A 112 -50.80 -27.01 -28.36
C THR A 112 -49.78 -26.37 -29.30
N GLU A 113 -49.41 -27.11 -30.34
CA GLU A 113 -48.51 -26.66 -31.40
C GLU A 113 -49.17 -25.59 -32.29
N ARG A 114 -48.36 -24.71 -32.89
CA ARG A 114 -48.47 -24.39 -34.32
C ARG A 114 -47.21 -23.70 -34.87
N LYS A 115 -46.84 -24.10 -36.08
CA LYS A 115 -45.75 -23.57 -36.92
C LYS A 115 -46.36 -23.21 -38.31
N PRO A 116 -45.63 -22.67 -39.30
CA PRO A 116 -45.41 -21.23 -39.49
C PRO A 116 -45.89 -20.71 -40.87
N LYS A 117 -45.78 -19.38 -41.09
CA LYS A 117 -45.72 -18.66 -42.39
C LYS A 117 -45.33 -17.19 -42.10
N GLY A 118 -44.58 -16.44 -42.90
CA GLY A 118 -43.89 -16.72 -44.17
C GLY A 118 -43.74 -15.44 -45.01
N ASP A 119 -42.64 -15.29 -45.75
CA ASP A 119 -42.30 -14.18 -46.69
C ASP A 119 -42.05 -12.77 -46.10
N LYS A 120 -41.23 -11.88 -46.68
CA LYS A 120 -40.06 -11.99 -47.60
C LYS A 120 -39.41 -10.59 -47.70
N GLY A 121 -38.09 -10.46 -47.83
CA GLY A 121 -37.44 -9.18 -48.15
C GLY A 121 -35.93 -9.17 -47.94
N SER A 122 -35.16 -9.25 -49.02
CA SER A 122 -33.69 -9.32 -48.99
C SER A 122 -33.01 -7.98 -49.27
N LYS A 123 -31.82 -7.79 -48.67
CA LYS A 123 -30.59 -7.42 -49.40
C LYS A 123 -29.34 -7.62 -48.54
N TYR A 124 -28.24 -7.99 -49.18
CA TYR A 124 -26.99 -8.40 -48.56
C TYR A 124 -26.08 -7.21 -48.20
N TYR A 125 -25.39 -7.33 -47.07
CA TYR A 125 -23.98 -6.93 -46.97
C TYR A 125 -23.25 -8.06 -46.24
N THR A 126 -22.18 -8.58 -46.84
CA THR A 126 -21.45 -9.75 -46.34
C THR A 126 -20.45 -9.33 -45.28
N LYS A 127 -20.54 -9.91 -44.07
CA LYS A 127 -19.54 -9.79 -43.01
C LYS A 127 -18.49 -10.89 -43.24
N PRO A 128 -17.18 -10.64 -43.12
CA PRO A 128 -16.20 -11.71 -43.10
C PRO A 128 -16.31 -12.48 -41.77
N ASP A 129 -16.33 -13.81 -41.83
CA ASP A 129 -16.40 -14.64 -40.63
C ASP A 129 -15.08 -14.62 -39.87
N ALA A 130 -15.14 -14.35 -38.56
CA ALA A 130 -13.97 -14.20 -37.69
C ALA A 130 -13.17 -15.50 -37.46
N ALA A 131 -13.60 -16.63 -38.03
CA ALA A 131 -12.89 -17.90 -37.95
C ALA A 131 -11.62 -17.92 -38.82
N ASP A 132 -11.71 -17.42 -40.07
CA ASP A 132 -10.60 -17.47 -41.03
C ASP A 132 -9.40 -16.59 -40.60
N THR A 133 -9.60 -15.60 -39.73
CA THR A 133 -8.51 -14.74 -39.24
C THR A 133 -7.71 -15.40 -38.12
N VAL A 134 -8.34 -16.21 -37.27
CA VAL A 134 -7.69 -16.89 -36.14
C VAL A 134 -6.79 -18.02 -36.62
N ASP A 135 -7.25 -18.83 -37.58
CA ASP A 135 -6.45 -19.92 -38.16
C ASP A 135 -5.20 -19.40 -38.90
N ASN A 136 -5.30 -18.25 -39.58
CA ASN A 136 -4.16 -17.64 -40.26
C ASN A 136 -3.12 -17.10 -39.27
N VAL A 137 -3.53 -16.53 -38.13
CA VAL A 137 -2.61 -16.08 -37.07
C VAL A 137 -1.98 -17.27 -36.35
N GLN A 138 -2.75 -18.32 -36.03
CA GLN A 138 -2.18 -19.55 -35.44
C GLN A 138 -1.20 -20.24 -36.39
N GLN A 139 -1.46 -20.29 -37.70
CA GLN A 139 -0.50 -20.82 -38.67
C GLN A 139 0.77 -19.96 -38.78
N ALA A 140 0.67 -18.63 -38.74
CA ALA A 140 1.83 -17.75 -38.77
C ALA A 140 2.72 -17.93 -37.53
N VAL A 141 2.12 -17.97 -36.33
CA VAL A 141 2.83 -18.20 -35.06
C VAL A 141 3.44 -19.60 -35.02
N SER A 142 2.71 -20.63 -35.46
CA SER A 142 3.24 -22.01 -35.50
C SER A 142 4.40 -22.16 -36.48
N ARG A 143 4.37 -21.49 -37.64
CA ARG A 143 5.51 -21.48 -38.58
C ARG A 143 6.74 -20.79 -37.97
N ALA A 144 6.58 -19.62 -37.37
CA ALA A 144 7.67 -18.90 -36.72
C ALA A 144 8.34 -19.70 -35.59
N ILE A 145 7.56 -20.46 -34.81
CA ILE A 145 8.09 -21.35 -33.76
C ILE A 145 8.77 -22.60 -34.35
N THR A 146 8.27 -23.12 -35.48
CA THR A 146 8.85 -24.31 -36.13
C THR A 146 10.19 -23.98 -36.81
N ASP A 147 10.27 -22.86 -37.54
CA ASP A 147 11.52 -22.41 -38.19
C ASP A 147 12.63 -22.13 -37.16
N ALA A 148 12.27 -21.63 -35.97
CA ALA A 148 13.21 -21.43 -34.85
C ALA A 148 13.72 -22.75 -34.22
N THR A 149 13.07 -23.89 -34.45
CA THR A 149 13.43 -25.18 -33.82
C THR A 149 14.05 -26.21 -34.77
N ASP A 150 13.82 -26.13 -36.09
CA ASP A 150 14.42 -27.06 -37.06
C ASP A 150 15.84 -26.66 -37.55
N GLY A 151 16.29 -25.43 -37.26
CA GLY A 151 17.59 -24.89 -37.69
C GLY A 151 18.86 -25.61 -37.21
N SER A 152 18.76 -26.68 -36.40
CA SER A 152 19.90 -27.39 -35.80
C SER A 152 20.03 -28.87 -36.21
N ARG A 153 19.22 -29.36 -37.16
CA ARG A 153 19.22 -30.80 -37.54
C ARG A 153 19.29 -31.06 -39.05
N ASN A 154 20.31 -30.55 -39.74
CA ASN A 154 20.94 -31.26 -40.89
C ASN A 154 22.16 -30.51 -41.46
N ARG A 155 23.36 -31.09 -41.28
CA ARG A 155 24.44 -31.13 -42.29
C ARG A 155 25.58 -32.05 -41.82
N GLN A 156 25.80 -33.12 -42.58
CA GLN A 156 27.00 -33.96 -42.45
C GLN A 156 28.11 -33.45 -43.39
N ALA A 157 29.36 -33.81 -43.08
CA ALA A 157 30.55 -33.17 -43.64
C ALA A 157 30.95 -33.62 -45.05
N ASN A 158 31.69 -32.77 -45.73
CA ASN A 158 32.84 -33.19 -46.54
C ASN A 158 33.98 -32.16 -46.43
N LEU A 159 35.23 -32.61 -46.62
CA LEU A 159 36.47 -31.95 -46.18
C LEU A 159 37.36 -31.44 -47.33
N ASP A 160 38.39 -30.69 -46.93
CA ASP A 160 39.59 -30.26 -47.69
C ASP A 160 39.45 -29.17 -48.77
N THR A 161 40.36 -28.17 -48.90
CA THR A 161 41.55 -27.81 -48.08
C THR A 161 41.98 -26.34 -48.31
N ARG A 162 42.10 -25.56 -47.21
CA ARG A 162 42.99 -24.38 -46.94
C ARG A 162 43.08 -23.17 -47.91
N PRO A 163 43.48 -21.97 -47.41
CA PRO A 163 43.54 -21.47 -46.03
C PRO A 163 42.42 -20.43 -45.74
N GLN A 164 41.97 -20.32 -44.49
CA GLN A 164 40.70 -19.63 -44.16
C GLN A 164 40.80 -18.12 -43.93
N GLU A 165 39.79 -17.40 -44.41
CA GLU A 165 39.32 -16.12 -43.88
C GLU A 165 38.18 -16.36 -42.87
N SER A 166 38.15 -15.56 -41.80
CA SER A 166 37.08 -15.40 -40.80
C SER A 166 37.43 -14.14 -40.01
N VAL A 167 36.50 -13.25 -39.59
CA VAL A 167 35.27 -13.52 -38.83
C VAL A 167 34.07 -12.70 -39.35
N ASP A 168 32.88 -13.24 -39.09
CA ASP A 168 31.56 -12.78 -39.51
C ASP A 168 31.03 -11.45 -38.90
N THR A 169 29.90 -11.07 -39.46
CA THR A 169 28.95 -10.02 -39.11
C THR A 169 28.30 -10.12 -37.72
N ASP A 170 28.03 -8.95 -37.14
CA ASP A 170 26.73 -8.49 -36.61
C ASP A 170 26.00 -9.28 -35.49
N ASN A 171 25.50 -8.51 -34.51
CA ASN A 171 24.36 -8.73 -33.58
C ASN A 171 24.62 -8.07 -32.21
N THR A 172 24.28 -6.78 -32.11
CA THR A 172 24.13 -6.05 -30.83
C THR A 172 22.67 -5.66 -30.57
N GLU A 173 21.78 -6.65 -30.49
CA GLU A 173 20.42 -6.46 -29.93
C GLU A 173 20.36 -7.09 -28.54
N PRO A 174 20.23 -6.27 -27.48
CA PRO A 174 18.88 -6.02 -26.95
C PRO A 174 18.63 -4.61 -26.40
N LEU A 175 19.62 -3.71 -26.44
CA LEU A 175 19.54 -2.37 -25.86
C LEU A 175 18.95 -1.33 -26.82
N GLU A 176 19.18 -1.47 -28.13
CA GLU A 176 18.47 -0.66 -29.12
C GLU A 176 16.98 -1.02 -29.15
N THR A 177 16.62 -2.30 -29.04
CA THR A 177 15.22 -2.75 -29.07
C THR A 177 14.39 -2.10 -27.97
N LEU A 178 14.89 -2.05 -26.72
CA LEU A 178 14.18 -1.37 -25.64
C LEU A 178 14.12 0.16 -25.86
N THR A 179 15.21 0.77 -26.33
CA THR A 179 15.27 2.22 -26.59
C THR A 179 14.38 2.65 -27.76
N VAL A 180 14.27 1.81 -28.79
CA VAL A 180 13.39 1.99 -29.96
C VAL A 180 11.93 1.74 -29.58
N VAL A 181 11.62 0.70 -28.80
CA VAL A 181 10.25 0.48 -28.27
C VAL A 181 9.84 1.63 -27.36
N THR A 182 10.71 2.11 -26.45
CA THR A 182 10.42 3.28 -25.61
C THR A 182 10.23 4.54 -26.44
N LYS A 183 11.07 4.80 -27.46
CA LYS A 183 10.86 5.94 -28.36
C LYS A 183 9.57 5.83 -29.17
N THR A 184 9.22 4.66 -29.69
CA THR A 184 8.01 4.45 -30.48
C THR A 184 6.75 4.56 -29.62
N VAL A 185 6.72 3.96 -28.43
CA VAL A 185 5.58 4.07 -27.50
C VAL A 185 5.41 5.49 -26.97
N VAL A 186 6.49 6.18 -26.58
CA VAL A 186 6.41 7.59 -26.16
C VAL A 186 5.99 8.48 -27.33
N LYS A 187 6.46 8.22 -28.55
CA LYS A 187 6.05 8.96 -29.74
C LYS A 187 4.58 8.73 -30.10
N ASP A 188 4.10 7.49 -30.12
CA ASP A 188 2.69 7.19 -30.41
C ASP A 188 1.76 7.81 -29.36
N VAL A 189 2.12 7.75 -28.07
CA VAL A 189 1.38 8.40 -26.97
C VAL A 189 1.36 9.92 -27.12
N VAL A 190 2.50 10.56 -27.40
CA VAL A 190 2.58 12.03 -27.54
C VAL A 190 1.91 12.53 -28.83
N GLU A 191 1.98 11.79 -29.94
CA GLU A 191 1.37 12.18 -31.22
C GLU A 191 -0.14 11.87 -31.31
N HIS A 192 -0.69 10.95 -30.49
CA HIS A 192 -2.12 10.59 -30.52
C HIS A 192 -2.96 11.10 -29.35
N ILE A 193 -2.38 11.52 -28.22
CA ILE A 193 -3.14 11.98 -27.03
C ILE A 193 -3.19 13.51 -26.89
N ILE A 194 -2.32 14.26 -27.60
CA ILE A 194 -2.33 15.73 -27.59
C ILE A 194 -2.65 16.27 -29.00
N PRO A 195 -3.88 16.73 -29.28
CA PRO A 195 -4.19 17.42 -30.53
C PRO A 195 -3.44 18.75 -30.60
N ALA A 196 -2.75 19.01 -31.71
CA ALA A 196 -2.14 20.33 -31.95
C ALA A 196 -3.23 21.42 -32.00
N SER A 197 -3.12 22.40 -31.10
CA SER A 197 -4.16 23.41 -30.87
C SER A 197 -4.41 24.31 -32.09
N GLY A 198 -5.55 24.09 -32.76
CA GLY A 198 -6.17 25.06 -33.66
C GLY A 198 -7.56 25.44 -33.12
N PRO A 199 -7.98 26.72 -33.16
CA PRO A 199 -9.26 27.13 -32.60
C PRO A 199 -10.40 26.53 -33.41
N ARG A 200 -11.27 25.71 -32.80
CA ARG A 200 -12.46 25.20 -33.47
C ARG A 200 -13.71 25.16 -32.58
N ILE A 201 -14.80 25.61 -33.17
CA ILE A 201 -16.10 25.86 -32.55
C ILE A 201 -17.02 24.68 -32.90
N GLN A 202 -17.08 23.66 -32.03
CA GLN A 202 -18.20 22.72 -31.80
C GLN A 202 -17.75 21.54 -30.93
N ALA A 203 -18.67 21.00 -30.12
CA ALA A 203 -18.42 19.84 -29.26
C ALA A 203 -18.29 18.52 -30.07
N PRO A 204 -17.41 17.58 -29.68
CA PRO A 204 -17.24 16.29 -30.36
C PRO A 204 -18.24 15.22 -29.88
N GLU A 205 -18.52 14.25 -30.75
CA GLU A 205 -19.21 13.00 -30.38
C GLU A 205 -18.31 12.03 -29.60
N VAL A 206 -18.94 11.15 -28.82
CA VAL A 206 -18.28 10.15 -27.96
C VAL A 206 -17.40 9.18 -28.77
N GLN A 207 -16.12 9.06 -28.39
CA GLN A 207 -15.20 8.08 -28.99
C GLN A 207 -15.13 6.77 -28.18
N PRO A 208 -14.99 5.60 -28.83
CA PRO A 208 -14.80 4.32 -28.16
C PRO A 208 -13.36 4.15 -27.63
N ILE A 209 -13.24 3.49 -26.48
CA ILE A 209 -11.97 3.22 -25.77
C ILE A 209 -11.06 2.27 -26.59
N PRO A 210 -9.73 2.51 -26.67
CA PRO A 210 -8.80 1.59 -27.34
C PRO A 210 -8.70 0.21 -26.66
N GLU A 211 -8.91 -0.87 -27.42
CA GLU A 211 -8.93 -2.26 -26.93
C GLU A 211 -7.66 -2.69 -26.17
N MET A 212 -6.50 -2.08 -26.46
CA MET A 212 -5.23 -2.49 -25.86
C MET A 212 -5.12 -2.17 -24.35
N VAL A 213 -5.81 -1.13 -23.87
CA VAL A 213 -5.90 -0.80 -22.43
C VAL A 213 -6.92 -1.71 -21.73
N ALA A 214 -8.02 -2.02 -22.41
CA ALA A 214 -9.02 -2.98 -21.94
C ALA A 214 -8.43 -4.39 -21.77
N ALA A 215 -7.54 -4.83 -22.67
CA ALA A 215 -6.92 -6.16 -22.62
C ALA A 215 -6.01 -6.40 -21.39
N VAL A 216 -5.41 -5.35 -20.82
CA VAL A 216 -4.59 -5.45 -19.60
C VAL A 216 -5.48 -5.56 -18.37
N THR A 217 -6.54 -4.74 -18.29
CA THR A 217 -7.53 -4.79 -17.19
C THR A 217 -8.39 -6.05 -17.24
N GLU A 218 -8.70 -6.59 -18.42
CA GLU A 218 -9.49 -7.81 -18.55
C GLU A 218 -8.75 -9.09 -18.13
N ARG A 219 -7.43 -9.14 -18.30
CA ARG A 219 -6.58 -10.22 -17.78
C ARG A 219 -6.45 -10.24 -16.25
N LEU A 220 -6.97 -9.24 -15.56
CA LEU A 220 -6.92 -9.09 -14.10
C LEU A 220 -8.31 -9.18 -13.42
N LYS A 221 -9.37 -9.57 -14.15
CA LYS A 221 -10.73 -9.73 -13.58
C LYS A 221 -10.89 -11.07 -12.83
N PRO A 222 -11.19 -11.08 -11.52
CA PRO A 222 -11.77 -12.25 -10.85
C PRO A 222 -13.23 -12.44 -11.29
N HIS A 223 -13.73 -13.68 -11.31
CA HIS A 223 -15.14 -13.94 -11.57
C HIS A 223 -16.00 -13.63 -10.34
N LEU A 224 -17.02 -12.77 -10.50
CA LEU A 224 -18.00 -12.45 -9.45
C LEU A 224 -19.07 -13.55 -9.35
N PRO A 225 -19.33 -14.14 -8.17
CA PRO A 225 -20.51 -14.97 -7.92
C PRO A 225 -21.73 -14.10 -7.54
N GLU A 226 -22.95 -14.52 -7.90
CA GLU A 226 -24.21 -13.78 -7.65
C GLU A 226 -24.69 -13.80 -6.17
N THR A 227 -23.79 -14.06 -5.21
CA THR A 227 -24.02 -13.87 -3.77
C THR A 227 -22.70 -13.45 -3.10
N PRO A 228 -22.73 -12.60 -2.06
CA PRO A 228 -21.52 -12.03 -1.49
C PRO A 228 -20.67 -13.10 -0.77
N VAL A 229 -19.50 -13.41 -1.33
CA VAL A 229 -18.47 -14.24 -0.72
C VAL A 229 -17.10 -13.58 -0.95
N SER A 230 -16.26 -13.55 0.09
CA SER A 230 -15.10 -12.66 0.15
C SER A 230 -13.88 -13.16 -0.68
N PRO A 231 -13.26 -12.32 -1.51
CA PRO A 231 -12.12 -12.69 -2.37
C PRO A 231 -10.76 -12.54 -1.64
N ILE A 232 -10.36 -13.53 -0.83
CA ILE A 232 -9.25 -13.38 0.14
C ILE A 232 -7.91 -14.11 -0.20
N GLN A 233 -7.81 -14.96 -1.23
CA GLN A 233 -6.81 -16.06 -1.20
C GLN A 233 -5.61 -16.11 -2.18
N GLU A 234 -5.35 -15.18 -3.11
CA GLU A 234 -4.33 -15.42 -4.18
C GLU A 234 -3.05 -14.54 -4.21
N ILE A 235 -2.89 -13.51 -3.37
CA ILE A 235 -1.79 -12.52 -3.56
C ILE A 235 -0.38 -13.05 -3.15
N GLY A 236 -0.29 -14.16 -2.42
CA GLY A 236 0.97 -14.66 -1.84
C GLY A 236 2.02 -15.26 -2.78
N LEU A 237 1.79 -15.31 -4.11
CA LEU A 237 2.64 -16.09 -5.03
C LEU A 237 3.62 -15.26 -5.89
N ALA A 238 3.43 -13.94 -6.00
CA ALA A 238 4.26 -13.09 -6.87
C ALA A 238 5.70 -12.89 -6.37
N ALA A 239 5.93 -12.99 -5.05
CA ALA A 239 7.23 -12.71 -4.41
C ALA A 239 8.30 -13.82 -4.55
N LEU A 240 8.02 -14.92 -5.26
CA LEU A 240 8.84 -16.14 -5.23
C LEU A 240 9.64 -16.48 -6.49
N LEU A 241 9.55 -15.68 -7.56
CA LEU A 241 10.20 -16.00 -8.85
C LEU A 241 11.16 -14.92 -9.37
N GLY A 242 12.22 -14.69 -8.59
CA GLY A 242 13.42 -14.04 -9.08
C GLY A 242 14.68 -14.55 -8.39
N TRP A 243 15.68 -14.93 -9.19
CA TRP A 243 17.14 -14.76 -9.00
C TRP A 243 17.97 -15.99 -9.42
N SER A 244 18.86 -15.80 -10.41
CA SER A 244 20.01 -16.67 -10.66
C SER A 244 21.09 -15.99 -11.52
N ARG A 245 22.23 -15.63 -10.89
CA ARG A 245 23.60 -15.43 -11.46
C ARG A 245 23.83 -14.14 -12.29
N ARG A 246 24.72 -13.21 -11.86
CA ARG A 246 26.22 -13.14 -11.91
C ARG A 246 26.78 -12.77 -13.30
N ASP A 247 27.86 -12.00 -13.53
CA ASP A 247 28.84 -11.16 -12.77
C ASP A 247 29.33 -10.05 -13.78
N GLY A 248 30.07 -8.96 -13.50
CA GLY A 248 30.73 -8.39 -12.30
C GLY A 248 32.15 -7.84 -12.62
N ARG A 249 32.57 -6.65 -12.08
CA ARG A 249 33.85 -5.86 -12.26
C ARG A 249 33.70 -4.62 -13.18
N GLN A 250 34.42 -3.48 -13.09
CA GLN A 250 35.40 -2.85 -12.15
C GLN A 250 35.48 -1.33 -12.51
N GLY A 251 36.01 -0.36 -11.73
CA GLY A 251 36.60 -0.35 -10.38
C GLY A 251 37.99 0.33 -10.29
N LEU A 252 38.08 1.67 -10.06
CA LEU A 252 39.36 2.43 -10.02
C LEU A 252 39.35 3.75 -9.18
N VAL A 253 40.33 3.89 -8.28
CA VAL A 253 40.86 5.05 -7.50
C VAL A 253 42.33 4.66 -7.18
N PRO A 254 43.35 5.52 -6.85
CA PRO A 254 43.25 6.85 -6.22
C PRO A 254 44.38 7.90 -6.54
N PHE A 255 44.42 8.96 -5.72
CA PHE A 255 45.55 9.82 -5.27
C PHE A 255 45.47 11.33 -5.60
N GLY A 256 45.65 12.16 -4.56
CA GLY A 256 45.85 13.62 -4.66
C GLY A 256 45.75 14.31 -3.30
N ARG A 257 46.89 14.69 -2.70
CA ARG A 257 46.98 15.34 -1.37
C ARG A 257 47.42 16.79 -1.54
N VAL A 258 46.66 17.76 -1.04
CA VAL A 258 47.04 19.19 -1.01
C VAL A 258 46.75 19.77 0.38
N THR A 259 47.59 20.69 0.84
CA THR A 259 47.60 21.26 2.19
C THR A 259 47.29 22.78 2.18
N THR A 260 47.06 23.31 3.39
CA THR A 260 47.10 24.73 3.82
C THR A 260 46.00 25.70 3.34
N PRO A 261 45.67 26.77 4.11
CA PRO A 261 45.84 26.98 5.56
C PRO A 261 44.53 27.42 6.29
N GLU A 262 44.57 27.46 7.62
CA GLU A 262 43.53 28.08 8.46
C GLU A 262 43.45 29.60 8.25
N ALA A 263 42.22 30.13 8.29
CA ALA A 263 41.96 31.55 8.53
C ALA A 263 40.77 31.68 9.48
N THR A 264 41.04 31.89 10.77
CA THR A 264 40.03 32.15 11.80
C THR A 264 39.37 33.51 11.60
N SER A 265 38.10 33.50 11.21
CA SER A 265 37.18 34.63 11.39
C SER A 265 36.01 34.15 12.26
N GLN A 266 36.13 34.31 13.58
CA GLN A 266 35.00 34.15 14.48
C GLN A 266 34.06 35.34 14.30
N VAL A 267 33.10 35.21 13.40
CA VAL A 267 31.85 35.98 13.47
C VAL A 267 30.98 35.23 14.47
N SER A 268 30.87 35.76 15.69
CA SER A 268 29.86 35.33 16.65
C SER A 268 28.51 35.89 16.21
N THR A 269 27.88 35.26 15.23
CA THR A 269 26.42 35.32 15.10
C THR A 269 25.84 34.65 16.33
N GLU A 270 25.06 35.41 17.10
CA GLU A 270 24.08 34.80 17.99
C GLU A 270 23.13 34.02 17.08
N VAL A 271 23.26 32.68 17.10
CA VAL A 271 22.26 31.81 16.53
C VAL A 271 21.07 31.90 17.46
N THR A 272 20.16 32.83 17.15
CA THR A 272 18.76 32.72 17.54
C THR A 272 18.36 31.29 17.19
N ALA A 273 17.91 30.50 18.18
CA ALA A 273 17.53 29.13 17.90
C ALA A 273 16.42 29.13 16.86
N GLU A 274 16.74 28.68 15.64
CA GLU A 274 15.76 28.57 14.55
C GLU A 274 14.63 27.65 15.04
N ALA A 275 13.38 28.06 14.79
CA ALA A 275 12.22 27.53 15.48
C ALA A 275 11.84 26.16 14.90
N THR A 276 12.59 25.12 15.26
CA THR A 276 12.36 23.77 14.75
C THR A 276 11.02 23.22 15.22
N SER A 277 10.09 23.02 14.29
CA SER A 277 8.91 22.16 14.47
C SER A 277 9.34 20.84 15.09
N ILE A 278 8.63 20.44 16.13
CA ILE A 278 8.82 19.17 16.85
C ILE A 278 8.61 17.93 15.96
N LEU A 279 8.07 18.10 14.75
CA LEU A 279 7.90 17.04 13.76
C LEU A 279 9.18 16.80 12.93
N ALA A 280 10.08 17.79 12.85
CA ALA A 280 11.35 17.73 12.11
C ALA A 280 12.44 16.91 12.85
N THR A 281 12.12 15.68 13.24
CA THR A 281 13.04 14.79 13.95
C THR A 281 14.19 14.33 13.05
N GLY A 282 15.32 13.91 13.64
CA GLY A 282 16.45 13.39 12.87
C GLY A 282 16.13 12.16 12.01
N ASP A 283 15.22 11.29 12.48
CA ASP A 283 14.74 10.15 11.70
C ASP A 283 13.81 10.57 10.55
N GLN A 284 12.97 11.58 10.77
CA GLN A 284 12.09 12.16 9.75
C GLN A 284 12.92 12.77 8.61
N LEU A 285 13.88 13.64 8.95
CA LEU A 285 14.77 14.29 7.98
C LEU A 285 15.59 13.27 7.17
N ALA A 286 16.09 12.21 7.82
CA ALA A 286 16.83 11.15 7.14
C ALA A 286 15.94 10.28 6.24
N ALA A 287 14.69 10.01 6.66
CA ALA A 287 13.74 9.24 5.87
C ALA A 287 13.31 9.99 4.60
N GLU A 288 13.01 11.29 4.67
CA GLU A 288 12.63 12.11 3.51
C GLU A 288 13.72 12.16 2.44
N GLN A 289 14.99 12.32 2.85
CA GLN A 289 16.13 12.24 1.93
C GLN A 289 16.19 10.87 1.24
N GLN A 290 15.92 9.79 1.96
CA GLN A 290 15.90 8.43 1.42
C GLN A 290 14.69 8.20 0.49
N VAL A 291 13.51 8.71 0.83
CA VAL A 291 12.29 8.70 -0.01
C VAL A 291 12.56 9.37 -1.34
N SER A 292 13.15 10.58 -1.33
CA SER A 292 13.53 11.31 -2.54
C SER A 292 14.50 10.50 -3.43
N GLN A 293 15.48 9.82 -2.85
CA GLN A 293 16.39 8.94 -3.60
C GLN A 293 15.67 7.72 -4.21
N ILE A 294 14.75 7.09 -3.46
CA ILE A 294 13.99 5.92 -3.89
C ILE A 294 13.03 6.25 -5.04
N VAL A 295 12.21 7.29 -4.86
CA VAL A 295 11.13 7.65 -5.80
C VAL A 295 11.68 8.14 -7.14
N ASN A 296 12.83 8.82 -7.15
CA ASN A 296 13.49 9.28 -8.38
C ASN A 296 14.18 8.16 -9.19
N THR A 297 14.13 6.90 -8.75
CA THR A 297 14.69 5.79 -9.53
C THR A 297 13.82 5.40 -10.74
N PRO A 298 14.42 4.89 -11.84
CA PRO A 298 13.66 4.48 -13.03
C PRO A 298 12.59 3.40 -12.77
N ILE A 299 12.78 2.55 -11.75
CA ILE A 299 11.83 1.48 -11.40
C ILE A 299 10.56 2.08 -10.79
N VAL A 300 10.69 2.98 -9.82
CA VAL A 300 9.53 3.65 -9.20
C VAL A 300 8.86 4.60 -10.20
N GLN A 301 9.61 5.35 -11.01
CA GLN A 301 9.02 6.19 -12.06
C GLN A 301 8.25 5.40 -13.12
N LEU A 302 8.73 4.23 -13.54
CA LEU A 302 7.97 3.34 -14.44
C LEU A 302 6.69 2.83 -13.78
N ALA A 303 6.77 2.39 -12.53
CA ALA A 303 5.61 1.96 -11.76
C ALA A 303 4.59 3.10 -11.56
N LYS A 304 5.04 4.35 -11.40
CA LYS A 304 4.18 5.53 -11.29
C LYS A 304 3.35 5.74 -12.56
N VAL A 305 3.94 5.57 -13.74
CA VAL A 305 3.22 5.64 -15.02
C VAL A 305 2.13 4.56 -15.12
N VAL A 306 2.41 3.34 -14.64
CA VAL A 306 1.42 2.25 -14.58
C VAL A 306 0.28 2.58 -13.59
N LEU A 307 0.62 3.13 -12.42
CA LEU A 307 -0.34 3.55 -11.40
C LEU A 307 -1.27 4.66 -11.95
N MET A 308 -0.72 5.71 -12.56
CA MET A 308 -1.48 6.79 -13.18
C MET A 308 -2.44 6.28 -14.26
N ALA A 309 -2.01 5.34 -15.10
CA ALA A 309 -2.86 4.76 -16.13
C ALA A 309 -4.02 3.92 -15.53
N ALA A 310 -3.78 3.20 -14.45
CA ALA A 310 -4.82 2.47 -13.73
C ALA A 310 -5.81 3.41 -13.05
N TRP A 311 -5.32 4.42 -12.33
CA TRP A 311 -6.16 5.43 -11.66
C TRP A 311 -7.03 6.20 -12.64
N TYR A 312 -6.50 6.62 -13.80
CA TYR A 312 -7.31 7.24 -14.85
C TYR A 312 -8.48 6.36 -15.29
N VAL A 313 -8.24 5.05 -15.49
CA VAL A 313 -9.27 4.10 -15.90
C VAL A 313 -10.33 3.89 -14.82
N GLU A 314 -9.94 3.86 -13.54
CA GLU A 314 -10.89 3.72 -12.43
C GLU A 314 -11.65 5.02 -12.16
N ALA A 315 -11.02 6.20 -12.21
CA ALA A 315 -11.69 7.49 -12.09
C ALA A 315 -12.74 7.70 -13.20
N ALA A 316 -12.41 7.34 -14.44
CA ALA A 316 -13.37 7.39 -15.56
C ALA A 316 -14.63 6.52 -15.33
N LYS A 317 -14.55 5.46 -14.52
CA LYS A 317 -15.70 4.65 -14.10
C LYS A 317 -16.44 5.27 -12.92
N ASN A 318 -15.72 5.59 -11.84
CA ASN A 318 -16.31 6.12 -10.59
C ASN A 318 -17.04 7.45 -10.86
N PHE A 319 -16.42 8.38 -11.57
CA PHE A 319 -17.00 9.69 -11.92
C PHE A 319 -17.84 9.68 -13.20
N SER A 320 -18.21 8.50 -13.74
CA SER A 320 -18.97 8.39 -15.00
C SER A 320 -20.32 9.12 -14.97
N ALA A 321 -20.93 9.30 -13.80
CA ALA A 321 -22.19 10.05 -13.63
C ALA A 321 -22.06 11.54 -13.96
N VAL A 322 -20.85 12.11 -13.90
CA VAL A 322 -20.52 13.50 -14.28
C VAL A 322 -19.68 13.61 -15.56
N GLY A 323 -19.35 12.48 -16.19
CA GLY A 323 -18.58 12.40 -17.43
C GLY A 323 -17.12 11.94 -17.28
N GLY A 324 -16.71 11.53 -16.08
CA GLY A 324 -15.33 11.21 -15.72
C GLY A 324 -14.61 12.37 -15.02
N PRO A 325 -13.31 12.24 -14.72
CA PRO A 325 -12.52 13.34 -14.15
C PRO A 325 -12.39 14.52 -15.12
N ASP A 326 -12.59 15.75 -14.62
CA ASP A 326 -12.44 16.97 -15.42
C ASP A 326 -10.96 17.31 -15.73
N TRP A 327 -10.72 18.28 -16.60
CA TRP A 327 -9.35 18.68 -16.98
C TRP A 327 -8.51 19.21 -15.80
N THR A 328 -9.15 19.78 -14.79
CA THR A 328 -8.49 20.32 -13.59
C THR A 328 -7.98 19.16 -12.73
N ASN A 329 -8.80 18.13 -12.53
CA ASN A 329 -8.42 16.91 -11.85
C ASN A 329 -7.38 16.12 -12.66
N LEU A 330 -7.57 15.95 -13.97
CA LEU A 330 -6.61 15.25 -14.83
C LEU A 330 -5.20 15.85 -14.80
N SER A 331 -5.04 17.16 -14.64
CA SER A 331 -3.72 17.78 -14.52
C SER A 331 -3.02 17.49 -13.18
N GLN A 332 -3.79 17.19 -12.11
CA GLN A 332 -3.29 16.83 -10.78
C GLN A 332 -2.91 15.34 -10.62
N LEU A 333 -3.28 14.47 -11.57
CA LEU A 333 -3.01 13.02 -11.50
C LEU A 333 -1.52 12.68 -11.27
N ASN A 334 -0.61 13.43 -11.90
CA ASN A 334 0.83 13.22 -11.70
C ASN A 334 1.30 13.61 -10.29
N GLU A 335 0.69 14.62 -9.67
CA GLU A 335 1.00 15.06 -8.31
C GLU A 335 0.54 13.99 -7.31
N ALA A 336 -0.74 13.60 -7.37
CA ALA A 336 -1.29 12.56 -6.50
C ALA A 336 -0.54 11.22 -6.61
N ALA A 337 -0.21 10.77 -7.82
CA ALA A 337 0.60 9.56 -8.00
C ALA A 337 2.06 9.72 -7.55
N THR A 338 2.58 10.95 -7.42
CA THR A 338 3.90 11.22 -6.84
C THR A 338 3.86 11.20 -5.32
N GLU A 339 2.82 11.77 -4.70
CA GLU A 339 2.63 11.66 -3.25
C GLU A 339 2.38 10.22 -2.81
N TYR A 340 1.61 9.45 -3.59
CA TYR A 340 1.44 8.01 -3.35
C TYR A 340 2.76 7.23 -3.46
N ALA A 341 3.66 7.63 -4.36
CA ALA A 341 5.01 7.06 -4.45
C ALA A 341 5.88 7.41 -3.24
N ASN A 342 5.79 8.65 -2.73
CA ASN A 342 6.48 9.07 -1.50
C ASN A 342 5.95 8.29 -0.28
N GLN A 343 4.64 8.21 -0.11
CA GLN A 343 3.96 7.40 0.92
C GLN A 343 4.44 5.94 0.87
N SER A 344 4.45 5.32 -0.32
CA SER A 344 4.94 3.94 -0.51
C SER A 344 6.42 3.77 -0.15
N ALA A 345 7.27 4.77 -0.42
CA ALA A 345 8.68 4.75 -0.04
C ALA A 345 8.86 4.93 1.48
N THR A 346 8.05 5.76 2.13
CA THR A 346 8.03 5.91 3.59
C THR A 346 7.55 4.62 4.26
N GLU A 347 6.50 3.98 3.74
CA GLU A 347 6.04 2.67 4.20
C GLU A 347 7.13 1.60 4.07
N PHE A 348 7.89 1.57 2.96
CA PHE A 348 9.06 0.71 2.82
C PHE A 348 10.09 0.92 3.95
N ILE A 349 10.39 2.17 4.32
CA ILE A 349 11.30 2.49 5.42
C ILE A 349 10.75 1.98 6.76
N LEU A 350 9.43 2.08 6.98
CA LEU A 350 8.77 1.60 8.19
C LEU A 350 8.72 0.06 8.30
N LEU A 351 8.93 -0.70 7.22
CA LEU A 351 8.88 -2.17 7.25
C LEU A 351 9.82 -2.82 8.28
N ASN A 352 10.95 -2.16 8.62
CA ASN A 352 11.90 -2.68 9.59
C ASN A 352 11.44 -2.54 11.04
N SER A 353 10.41 -3.31 11.42
CA SER A 353 9.89 -3.35 12.80
C SER A 353 10.89 -3.74 13.90
N ASN A 354 12.13 -4.10 13.56
CA ASN A 354 13.19 -4.33 14.54
C ASN A 354 14.17 -3.17 14.71
N ASP A 355 14.00 -2.11 13.92
CA ASP A 355 14.71 -0.82 13.93
C ASP A 355 13.64 0.27 13.73
N PRO A 356 12.71 0.42 14.70
CA PRO A 356 11.47 1.17 14.49
C PRO A 356 11.74 2.67 14.36
N LYS A 357 11.11 3.29 13.36
CA LYS A 357 11.06 4.75 13.20
C LYS A 357 9.62 5.21 13.32
N LEU A 358 9.39 6.37 13.92
CA LEU A 358 8.07 6.99 14.00
C LEU A 358 8.04 8.18 13.02
N LEU A 359 7.52 7.93 11.83
CA LEU A 359 7.57 8.88 10.71
C LEU A 359 6.19 9.47 10.41
N LEU A 360 6.19 10.71 9.92
CA LEU A 360 5.00 11.31 9.31
C LEU A 360 4.55 10.48 8.11
N GLN A 361 3.23 10.39 7.94
CA GLN A 361 2.54 9.77 6.81
C GLN A 361 1.31 10.64 6.49
N VAL A 362 0.69 10.45 5.33
CA VAL A 362 -0.57 11.14 4.97
C VAL A 362 -0.49 12.66 5.19
N ASN A 363 0.68 13.25 4.92
CA ASN A 363 1.03 14.63 5.25
C ASN A 363 1.21 15.47 3.98
N PRO A 364 0.90 16.78 4.01
CA PRO A 364 1.13 17.66 2.86
C PRO A 364 2.63 17.85 2.56
N PRO A 365 2.99 18.38 1.38
CA PRO A 365 4.35 18.85 1.08
C PRO A 365 4.81 19.95 2.04
N HIS A 366 6.08 19.94 2.43
CA HIS A 366 6.60 20.80 3.50
C HIS A 366 8.12 21.01 3.40
N SER A 367 8.68 21.88 4.24
CA SER A 367 10.12 22.18 4.25
C SER A 367 10.67 22.34 5.66
N TRP A 368 11.86 21.79 5.91
CA TRP A 368 12.55 21.83 7.20
C TRP A 368 13.96 22.39 7.06
N ASN A 369 14.22 23.60 7.55
CA ASN A 369 15.52 24.28 7.44
C ASN A 369 16.07 24.31 5.99
N GLY A 370 15.18 24.46 5.00
CA GLY A 370 15.50 24.39 3.57
C GLY A 370 15.69 22.99 2.98
N GLN A 371 15.37 21.92 3.72
CA GLN A 371 15.12 20.59 3.15
C GLN A 371 13.64 20.48 2.76
N ASP A 372 13.36 20.49 1.46
CA ASP A 372 12.02 20.24 0.94
C ASP A 372 11.68 18.74 0.93
N ALA A 373 10.49 18.41 1.42
CA ALA A 373 9.92 17.07 1.37
C ALA A 373 8.63 17.08 0.54
N GLY A 374 8.50 16.12 -0.37
CA GLY A 374 7.26 15.88 -1.09
C GLY A 374 6.17 15.38 -0.14
N GLY A 375 4.92 15.72 -0.44
CA GLY A 375 3.78 15.22 0.33
C GLY A 375 3.61 13.70 0.20
N THR A 376 2.85 13.14 1.13
CA THR A 376 2.50 11.72 1.24
C THR A 376 0.99 11.54 1.36
N ARG A 377 0.19 12.54 0.97
CA ARG A 377 -1.28 12.52 1.10
C ARG A 377 -1.87 11.37 0.29
N ILE A 378 -2.86 10.72 0.90
CA ILE A 378 -3.65 9.63 0.32
C ILE A 378 -5.03 9.62 0.98
N TRP A 379 -6.03 9.11 0.27
CA TRP A 379 -7.23 8.49 0.86
C TRP A 379 -7.99 9.37 1.85
N TYR A 380 -8.35 10.57 1.37
CA TYR A 380 -9.04 11.62 2.10
C TYR A 380 -8.26 12.16 3.28
N ASP A 381 -7.01 12.60 3.09
CA ASP A 381 -6.19 13.15 4.17
C ASP A 381 -6.94 14.22 5.00
N ASN A 382 -6.73 14.22 6.32
CA ASN A 382 -7.28 15.25 7.19
C ASN A 382 -6.22 16.34 7.47
N PRO A 383 -6.39 17.58 7.00
CA PRO A 383 -5.42 18.67 7.23
C PRO A 383 -5.14 18.97 8.71
N ASP A 384 -6.08 18.63 9.58
CA ASP A 384 -5.99 18.82 11.02
C ASP A 384 -5.16 17.71 11.72
N THR A 385 -5.05 16.53 11.12
CA THR A 385 -4.45 15.36 11.79
C THR A 385 -2.98 15.19 11.42
N VAL A 386 -2.11 15.21 12.44
CA VAL A 386 -0.73 14.73 12.34
C VAL A 386 -0.74 13.21 12.48
N TYR A 387 -0.61 12.50 11.36
CA TYR A 387 -0.45 11.06 11.32
C TYR A 387 1.02 10.68 11.48
N ARG A 388 1.34 9.78 12.43
CA ARG A 388 2.70 9.25 12.63
C ARG A 388 2.66 7.75 12.82
N PHE A 389 3.24 7.00 11.89
CA PHE A 389 3.20 5.53 11.88
C PHE A 389 4.58 4.95 12.18
N THR A 390 4.59 3.73 12.71
CA THR A 390 5.80 2.95 12.95
C THR A 390 5.56 1.46 12.73
N GLY A 391 6.52 0.76 12.14
CA GLY A 391 6.43 -0.69 11.97
C GLY A 391 6.67 -1.42 13.29
N ILE A 392 5.78 -2.36 13.62
CA ILE A 392 5.89 -3.20 14.82
C ILE A 392 5.75 -4.68 14.45
N ASN A 393 6.11 -5.59 15.36
CA ASN A 393 5.85 -7.01 15.23
C ASN A 393 5.43 -7.64 16.57
N GLY A 394 4.58 -8.66 16.51
CA GLY A 394 4.10 -9.39 17.69
C GLY A 394 5.13 -10.29 18.40
N ALA A 395 6.44 -10.12 18.12
CA ALA A 395 7.53 -10.79 18.84
C ALA A 395 8.44 -9.82 19.62
N SER A 396 8.16 -8.52 19.56
CA SER A 396 8.99 -7.46 20.14
C SER A 396 8.21 -6.63 21.15
N THR A 397 8.91 -5.93 22.03
CA THR A 397 8.33 -4.90 22.89
C THR A 397 8.95 -3.56 22.56
N TYR A 398 8.09 -2.55 22.47
CA TYR A 398 8.42 -1.18 22.14
C TYR A 398 8.01 -0.27 23.26
N GLU A 399 8.80 0.76 23.53
CA GLU A 399 8.45 1.84 24.44
C GLU A 399 8.39 3.13 23.64
N ILE A 400 7.25 3.80 23.74
CA ILE A 400 7.00 5.10 23.12
C ILE A 400 6.91 6.11 24.23
N GLN A 401 7.84 7.04 24.26
CA GLN A 401 7.84 8.15 25.22
C GLN A 401 7.16 9.34 24.53
N GLY A 402 6.27 10.02 25.24
CA GLY A 402 5.55 11.16 24.69
C GLY A 402 5.28 12.25 25.71
N LYS A 403 4.97 13.44 25.20
CA LYS A 403 4.57 14.59 26.03
C LYS A 403 3.52 15.43 25.31
N ILE A 404 2.48 15.79 26.05
CA ILE A 404 1.46 16.76 25.65
C ILE A 404 1.89 18.14 26.16
N GLU A 405 2.14 19.07 25.25
CA GLU A 405 2.51 20.44 25.62
C GLU A 405 1.30 21.19 26.19
N GLY A 406 1.52 21.95 27.27
CA GLY A 406 0.45 22.69 27.96
C GLY A 406 -0.44 21.87 28.89
N TYR A 407 -0.22 20.55 29.02
CA TYR A 407 -1.01 19.70 29.92
C TYR A 407 -1.01 20.21 31.37
N ASN A 408 -2.20 20.26 31.97
CA ASN A 408 -2.42 20.65 33.36
C ASN A 408 -3.38 19.64 34.03
N PRO A 409 -2.94 18.85 35.03
CA PRO A 409 -3.81 17.86 35.69
C PRO A 409 -5.01 18.48 36.43
N ALA A 410 -4.99 19.79 36.70
CA ALA A 410 -6.10 20.52 37.34
C ALA A 410 -7.08 21.18 36.34
N ASP A 411 -6.80 21.14 35.03
CA ASP A 411 -7.64 21.76 34.00
C ASP A 411 -8.01 20.73 32.90
N PRO A 412 -9.23 20.15 32.96
CA PRO A 412 -9.69 19.16 31.99
C PRO A 412 -9.68 19.64 30.53
N SER A 413 -9.70 20.95 30.26
CA SER A 413 -9.63 21.48 28.88
C SER A 413 -8.26 21.25 28.22
N THR A 414 -7.24 20.92 29.01
CA THR A 414 -5.88 20.59 28.54
C THR A 414 -5.64 19.09 28.38
N HIS A 415 -6.64 18.25 28.64
CA HIS A 415 -6.52 16.80 28.58
C HIS A 415 -6.83 16.32 27.15
N PRO A 416 -6.13 15.29 26.64
CA PRO A 416 -6.47 14.71 25.35
C PRO A 416 -7.83 14.02 25.40
N THR A 417 -8.54 14.01 24.27
CA THR A 417 -9.87 13.40 24.14
C THR A 417 -9.85 12.27 23.11
N SER A 418 -10.92 11.46 23.04
CA SER A 418 -11.04 10.42 22.03
C SER A 418 -11.12 10.94 20.59
N ALA A 419 -11.44 12.23 20.38
CA ALA A 419 -11.35 12.89 19.08
C ALA A 419 -9.94 13.37 18.68
N ASN A 420 -9.13 13.82 19.63
CA ASN A 420 -7.86 14.49 19.33
C ASN A 420 -6.61 13.60 19.40
N THR A 421 -6.68 12.47 20.10
CA THR A 421 -5.53 11.60 20.39
C THR A 421 -5.87 10.12 20.25
N ASN A 422 -5.05 9.39 19.48
CA ASN A 422 -5.28 7.98 19.23
C ASN A 422 -4.00 7.20 18.86
N PHE A 423 -3.85 6.00 19.43
CA PHE A 423 -2.81 5.03 19.12
C PHE A 423 -3.45 3.67 18.79
N SER A 424 -3.45 3.27 17.51
CA SER A 424 -4.01 1.98 17.05
C SER A 424 -2.91 0.99 16.70
N VAL A 425 -2.94 -0.22 17.27
CA VAL A 425 -2.19 -1.38 16.75
C VAL A 425 -2.99 -1.98 15.59
N LEU A 426 -2.36 -2.03 14.41
CA LEU A 426 -2.96 -2.52 13.18
C LEU A 426 -2.38 -3.89 12.79
N THR A 427 -3.21 -4.69 12.12
CA THR A 427 -2.87 -6.04 11.67
C THR A 427 -3.14 -6.25 10.17
N GLY A 428 -2.32 -7.09 9.54
CA GLY A 428 -2.38 -7.37 8.10
C GLY A 428 -1.95 -6.20 7.21
N ILE A 429 -2.08 -6.39 5.90
CA ILE A 429 -1.74 -5.37 4.87
C ILE A 429 -2.78 -4.24 4.87
N ASN A 430 -4.05 -4.56 5.07
CA ASN A 430 -5.15 -3.59 5.05
C ASN A 430 -5.30 -2.82 6.38
N GLY A 431 -4.40 -3.02 7.34
CA GLY A 431 -4.34 -2.27 8.60
C GLY A 431 -5.58 -2.35 9.47
N VAL A 432 -6.13 -3.55 9.70
CA VAL A 432 -7.30 -3.73 10.59
C VAL A 432 -6.89 -3.47 12.04
N THR A 433 -7.59 -2.55 12.71
CA THR A 433 -7.36 -2.24 14.13
C THR A 433 -7.59 -3.47 15.00
N ALA A 434 -6.59 -3.86 15.76
CA ALA A 434 -6.65 -4.97 16.70
C ALA A 434 -6.72 -4.51 18.16
N GLU A 435 -6.01 -3.44 18.51
CA GLU A 435 -6.07 -2.77 19.81
C GLU A 435 -6.00 -1.26 19.60
N ASN A 436 -6.61 -0.50 20.51
CA ASN A 436 -6.68 0.96 20.42
C ASN A 436 -6.59 1.60 21.81
N LEU A 437 -5.76 2.64 21.93
CA LEU A 437 -5.71 3.53 23.08
C LEU A 437 -6.05 4.95 22.61
N ASP A 438 -7.11 5.53 23.17
CA ASP A 438 -7.53 6.91 22.88
C ASP A 438 -7.05 7.91 23.96
N GLY A 439 -7.32 9.20 23.74
CA GLY A 439 -6.92 10.27 24.65
C GLY A 439 -7.51 10.17 26.07
N GLU A 440 -8.79 9.83 26.18
CA GLU A 440 -9.49 9.74 27.48
C GLU A 440 -8.97 8.59 28.35
N GLN A 441 -8.50 7.52 27.70
CA GLN A 441 -7.87 6.37 28.35
C GLN A 441 -6.39 6.60 28.71
N LEU A 442 -5.76 7.65 28.18
CA LEU A 442 -4.32 7.87 28.32
C LEU A 442 -3.96 8.30 29.75
N SER A 443 -3.25 7.44 30.47
CA SER A 443 -2.61 7.81 31.73
C SER A 443 -1.42 8.73 31.47
N ILE A 444 -1.44 9.91 32.07
CA ILE A 444 -0.44 10.96 31.91
C ILE A 444 0.11 11.36 33.29
N ARG A 445 1.39 11.74 33.35
CA ARG A 445 2.05 12.25 34.56
C ARG A 445 1.77 13.76 34.70
N ASP A 446 1.90 14.28 35.91
CA ASP A 446 1.62 15.70 36.23
C ASP A 446 2.46 16.71 35.40
N ASP A 447 3.56 16.27 34.77
CA ASP A 447 4.41 17.05 33.87
C ASP A 447 4.03 16.97 32.37
N GLY A 448 2.90 16.33 32.06
CA GLY A 448 2.41 16.09 30.69
C GLY A 448 3.07 14.92 29.97
N THR A 449 4.01 14.21 30.60
CA THR A 449 4.67 13.04 29.97
C THR A 449 3.88 11.76 30.13
N PHE A 450 4.04 10.85 29.17
CA PHE A 450 3.50 9.50 29.21
C PHE A 450 4.46 8.51 28.55
N THR A 451 4.22 7.23 28.79
CA THR A 451 4.93 6.11 28.17
C THR A 451 3.92 5.08 27.72
N ILE A 452 3.97 4.63 26.47
CA ILE A 452 3.16 3.54 25.94
C ILE A 452 4.07 2.34 25.68
N VAL A 453 3.78 1.22 26.31
CA VAL A 453 4.44 -0.06 26.09
C VAL A 453 3.61 -0.89 25.12
N VAL A 454 4.13 -1.11 23.91
CA VAL A 454 3.48 -1.97 22.91
C VAL A 454 4.16 -3.34 22.96
N SER A 455 3.45 -4.39 23.39
CA SER A 455 4.04 -5.71 23.70
C SER A 455 3.11 -6.87 23.38
N PRO A 456 3.59 -8.06 23.00
CA PRO A 456 2.77 -9.28 22.94
C PRO A 456 2.25 -9.72 24.32
N ASN A 457 2.88 -9.27 25.40
CA ASN A 457 2.46 -9.56 26.76
C ASN A 457 1.29 -8.65 27.18
N ALA A 458 0.43 -9.16 28.05
CA ALA A 458 -0.63 -8.35 28.67
C ALA A 458 -0.04 -7.27 29.59
N ALA A 459 -0.82 -6.22 29.84
CA ALA A 459 -0.51 -5.17 30.80
C ALA A 459 -0.31 -5.74 32.23
N PRO A 460 0.54 -5.11 33.07
CA PRO A 460 0.60 -5.43 34.50
C PRO A 460 -0.73 -5.05 35.19
N GLU A 461 -1.11 -5.78 36.25
CA GLU A 461 -2.38 -5.58 36.96
C GLU A 461 -2.57 -4.16 37.53
N ASN A 462 -1.47 -3.49 37.89
CA ASN A 462 -1.47 -2.16 38.48
C ASN A 462 -0.34 -1.33 37.82
N PRO A 463 -0.59 -0.71 36.65
CA PRO A 463 0.40 0.15 36.00
C PRO A 463 0.66 1.41 36.85
N GLN A 464 1.87 1.97 36.74
CA GLN A 464 2.20 3.26 37.36
C GLN A 464 1.53 4.40 36.57
N GLN A 465 1.26 5.54 37.23
CA GLN A 465 0.75 6.73 36.55
C GLN A 465 1.68 7.13 35.38
N GLY A 466 1.10 7.43 34.22
CA GLY A 466 1.85 7.72 33.01
C GLY A 466 2.31 6.48 32.23
N MET A 467 2.09 5.26 32.73
CA MET A 467 2.41 4.02 32.01
C MET A 467 1.15 3.42 31.39
N ASN A 468 1.18 3.31 30.07
CA ASN A 468 0.10 2.80 29.23
C ASN A 468 0.57 1.55 28.51
N TYR A 469 -0.35 0.66 28.15
CA TYR A 469 -0.04 -0.65 27.59
C TYR A 469 -1.00 -0.96 26.45
N ILE A 470 -0.47 -1.31 25.28
CA ILE A 470 -1.26 -1.78 24.13
C ILE A 470 -0.74 -3.16 23.76
N GLN A 471 -1.64 -4.15 23.70
CA GLN A 471 -1.21 -5.49 23.32
C GLN A 471 -0.92 -5.56 21.81
N ALA A 472 0.15 -6.26 21.44
CA ALA A 472 0.55 -6.50 20.07
C ALA A 472 0.32 -7.99 19.71
N PRO A 473 -0.83 -8.36 19.12
CA PRO A 473 -1.06 -9.68 18.56
C PRO A 473 0.06 -10.16 17.63
N ALA A 474 0.17 -11.48 17.47
CA ALA A 474 1.23 -12.12 16.68
C ALA A 474 1.30 -11.69 15.19
N ASN A 475 0.21 -11.11 14.67
CA ASN A 475 0.06 -10.57 13.32
C ASN A 475 0.05 -9.02 13.25
N SER A 476 0.49 -8.34 14.32
CA SER A 476 0.67 -6.87 14.32
C SER A 476 1.73 -6.45 13.31
N THR A 477 1.46 -5.35 12.60
CA THR A 477 2.31 -4.86 11.50
C THR A 477 2.72 -3.41 11.68
N ILE A 478 1.79 -2.55 12.10
CA ILE A 478 1.98 -1.11 12.24
C ILE A 478 1.33 -0.64 13.55
N LEU A 479 1.97 0.30 14.25
CA LEU A 479 1.28 1.19 15.18
C LEU A 479 1.02 2.51 14.46
N ALA A 480 -0.25 2.91 14.39
CA ALA A 480 -0.70 4.17 13.81
C ALA A 480 -1.03 5.17 14.92
N THR A 481 -0.34 6.31 14.93
CA THR A 481 -0.64 7.43 15.82
C THR A 481 -1.38 8.51 15.06
N ARG A 482 -2.43 9.08 15.66
CA ARG A 482 -3.20 10.18 15.10
C ARG A 482 -3.37 11.26 16.16
N ASN A 483 -2.98 12.48 15.81
CA ASN A 483 -3.15 13.64 16.65
C ASN A 483 -3.89 14.72 15.85
N THR A 484 -5.20 14.81 16.03
CA THR A 484 -6.06 15.79 15.36
C THR A 484 -6.00 17.11 16.13
N LEU A 485 -5.71 18.20 15.42
CA LEU A 485 -5.60 19.53 16.01
C LEU A 485 -6.77 20.41 15.55
N GLY A 486 -7.61 20.84 16.50
CA GLY A 486 -8.78 21.67 16.21
C GLY A 486 -8.38 23.09 15.81
N ASP A 487 -7.53 23.71 16.64
CA ASP A 487 -6.93 25.02 16.35
C ASP A 487 -5.41 24.92 16.19
N TRP A 488 -4.95 25.11 14.96
CA TRP A 488 -3.53 25.04 14.60
C TRP A 488 -2.67 26.18 15.17
N ASN A 489 -3.28 27.23 15.75
CA ASN A 489 -2.57 28.40 16.30
C ASN A 489 -2.38 28.34 17.81
N THR A 490 -3.23 27.59 18.53
CA THR A 490 -3.10 27.40 19.99
C THR A 490 -2.58 26.01 20.34
N GLU A 491 -3.05 24.96 19.65
CA GLU A 491 -2.62 23.59 19.91
C GLU A 491 -1.23 23.32 19.32
N THR A 492 -0.57 22.29 19.85
CA THR A 492 0.77 21.85 19.42
C THR A 492 0.74 20.33 19.32
N PRO A 493 1.31 19.70 18.27
CA PRO A 493 1.39 18.25 18.21
C PRO A 493 2.07 17.66 19.46
N MET A 494 1.68 16.47 19.90
CA MET A 494 2.42 15.79 20.96
C MET A 494 3.84 15.43 20.51
N THR A 495 4.85 15.59 21.36
CA THR A 495 6.19 15.02 21.08
C THR A 495 6.14 13.50 21.29
N LEU A 496 6.86 12.74 20.45
CA LEU A 496 6.91 11.27 20.51
C LEU A 496 8.30 10.77 20.09
N THR A 497 8.81 9.78 20.81
CA THR A 497 9.97 8.97 20.42
C THR A 497 9.63 7.49 20.58
N ILE A 498 10.28 6.60 19.82
CA ILE A 498 10.11 5.15 19.94
C ILE A 498 11.46 4.45 20.10
N GLU A 499 11.50 3.45 20.96
CA GLU A 499 12.60 2.49 21.05
C GLU A 499 12.07 1.06 21.16
N LYS A 500 12.88 0.07 20.77
CA LYS A 500 12.55 -1.35 20.93
C LYS A 500 13.34 -1.95 22.09
N THR A 501 12.67 -2.22 23.20
CA THR A 501 13.31 -2.65 24.46
C THR A 501 13.46 -4.17 24.60
N ALA A 502 12.69 -4.97 23.86
CA ALA A 502 12.87 -6.43 23.79
C ALA A 502 12.43 -7.01 22.42
N GLY A 503 12.88 -8.24 22.13
CA GLY A 503 12.52 -8.98 20.92
C GLY A 503 13.72 -9.53 20.14
N PRO A 504 13.50 -10.08 18.93
CA PRO A 504 14.59 -10.49 18.03
C PRO A 504 15.47 -9.30 17.60
N PRO A 505 16.74 -9.55 17.20
CA PRO A 505 17.60 -8.51 16.62
C PRO A 505 17.09 -8.08 15.23
N SER A 506 17.51 -6.90 14.78
CA SER A 506 17.31 -6.45 13.39
C SER A 506 17.98 -7.41 12.41
N SER A 507 17.23 -7.87 11.42
CA SER A 507 17.65 -8.90 10.47
C SER A 507 17.17 -8.53 9.06
N LEU A 508 17.71 -9.19 8.03
CA LEU A 508 17.22 -8.98 6.67
C LEU A 508 15.72 -9.27 6.55
N PHE A 509 15.21 -10.25 7.32
CA PHE A 509 13.79 -10.58 7.34
C PHE A 509 12.93 -9.45 7.93
N SER A 510 13.37 -8.78 9.01
CA SER A 510 12.64 -7.60 9.49
C SER A 510 12.78 -6.44 8.52
N GLN A 511 13.97 -6.19 7.97
CA GLN A 511 14.25 -5.07 7.08
C GLN A 511 13.43 -5.07 5.78
N ILE A 512 13.08 -6.24 5.25
CA ILE A 512 12.19 -6.38 4.08
C ILE A 512 10.71 -6.56 4.45
N GLY A 513 10.32 -6.28 5.70
CA GLY A 513 8.92 -6.37 6.14
C GLY A 513 8.39 -7.80 6.32
N GLY A 514 9.26 -8.79 6.51
CA GLY A 514 8.86 -10.20 6.65
C GLY A 514 7.85 -10.47 7.77
N PHE A 515 7.85 -9.66 8.82
CA PHE A 515 6.82 -9.70 9.89
C PHE A 515 5.46 -9.14 9.45
N ALA A 516 5.43 -8.24 8.48
CA ALA A 516 4.19 -7.67 7.92
C ALA A 516 3.53 -8.56 6.87
N ILE A 517 4.25 -9.56 6.32
CA ILE A 517 3.70 -10.48 5.32
C ILE A 517 2.61 -11.38 5.95
N PRO A 518 1.34 -11.33 5.48
CA PRO A 518 0.24 -12.09 6.05
C PRO A 518 0.52 -13.59 6.14
N GLY A 519 0.17 -14.20 7.28
CA GLY A 519 0.42 -15.60 7.58
C GLY A 519 1.89 -15.95 7.83
N ILE A 520 2.83 -15.42 7.05
CA ILE A 520 4.27 -15.69 7.21
C ILE A 520 4.79 -15.05 8.50
N GLY A 521 4.56 -13.75 8.71
CA GLY A 521 5.01 -13.04 9.91
C GLY A 521 4.49 -13.69 11.18
N GLU A 522 3.18 -13.94 11.24
CA GLU A 522 2.51 -14.61 12.36
C GLU A 522 3.05 -16.03 12.61
N THR A 523 3.31 -16.81 11.55
CA THR A 523 3.88 -18.16 11.66
C THR A 523 5.32 -18.13 12.21
N VAL A 524 6.11 -17.12 11.84
CA VAL A 524 7.46 -16.90 12.37
C VAL A 524 7.40 -16.48 13.84
N VAL A 525 6.53 -15.54 14.20
CA VAL A 525 6.30 -15.08 15.59
C VAL A 525 5.90 -16.26 16.50
N LYS A 526 4.98 -17.12 16.04
CA LYS A 526 4.50 -18.28 16.80
C LYS A 526 5.48 -19.45 16.86
N ASN A 527 6.61 -19.42 16.15
CA ASN A 527 7.55 -20.55 16.07
C ASN A 527 9.00 -20.13 16.39
N PRO A 528 9.50 -20.42 17.61
CA PRO A 528 10.87 -20.06 18.01
C PRO A 528 11.99 -20.61 17.11
N ALA A 529 11.78 -21.74 16.42
CA ALA A 529 12.77 -22.27 15.48
C ALA A 529 12.84 -21.45 14.19
N LEU A 530 11.70 -20.97 13.69
CA LEU A 530 11.64 -20.07 12.53
C LEU A 530 12.16 -18.68 12.90
N MET A 531 11.77 -18.15 14.06
CA MET A 531 12.28 -16.88 14.60
C MET A 531 13.81 -16.84 14.65
N ASN A 532 14.42 -17.87 15.28
CA ASN A 532 15.87 -18.00 15.35
C ASN A 532 16.52 -18.09 13.97
N LEU A 533 15.85 -18.69 12.98
CA LEU A 533 16.37 -18.91 11.64
C LEU A 533 16.31 -17.64 10.77
N VAL A 534 15.23 -16.85 10.86
CA VAL A 534 15.13 -15.55 10.15
C VAL A 534 15.98 -14.45 10.79
N SER A 535 16.39 -14.63 12.05
CA SER A 535 17.30 -13.72 12.77
C SER A 535 18.79 -13.96 12.44
N ILE A 536 19.15 -14.98 11.64
CA ILE A 536 20.56 -15.31 11.34
C ILE A 536 21.21 -14.31 10.36
N ILE A 537 20.44 -13.80 9.41
CA ILE A 537 20.96 -12.90 8.37
C ILE A 537 20.80 -11.48 8.88
N PRO A 538 21.89 -10.74 9.18
CA PRO A 538 21.78 -9.37 9.68
C PRO A 538 21.12 -8.47 8.63
N ALA A 539 20.48 -7.39 9.10
CA ALA A 539 20.06 -6.30 8.24
C ALA A 539 21.28 -5.60 7.61
N PHE A 540 21.08 -4.89 6.50
CA PHE A 540 22.03 -3.87 6.04
C PHE A 540 21.91 -2.61 6.89
N ASP A 541 23.00 -1.86 7.08
CA ASP A 541 22.94 -0.54 7.76
C ASP A 541 21.98 0.42 7.04
N GLN A 542 21.92 0.33 5.70
CA GLN A 542 20.90 0.92 4.85
C GLN A 542 20.54 -0.07 3.73
N ALA A 543 19.24 -0.21 3.43
CA ALA A 543 18.79 -1.07 2.34
C ALA A 543 19.37 -0.59 0.99
N PRO A 544 19.97 -1.48 0.15
CA PRO A 544 20.51 -1.07 -1.13
C PRO A 544 19.44 -0.43 -2.03
N LEU A 545 19.76 0.68 -2.70
CA LEU A 545 18.78 1.46 -3.49
C LEU A 545 17.97 0.62 -4.48
N LEU A 546 18.59 -0.36 -5.15
CA LEU A 546 17.87 -1.27 -6.05
C LEU A 546 16.80 -2.12 -5.34
N LEU A 547 17.08 -2.58 -4.11
CA LEU A 547 16.11 -3.32 -3.31
C LEU A 547 14.97 -2.41 -2.87
N SER A 548 15.29 -1.28 -2.22
CA SER A 548 14.28 -0.34 -1.73
C SER A 548 13.36 0.19 -2.84
N SER A 549 13.91 0.50 -4.01
CA SER A 549 13.13 0.91 -5.18
C SER A 549 12.29 -0.19 -5.80
N THR A 550 12.73 -1.45 -5.75
CA THR A 550 11.95 -2.58 -6.25
C THR A 550 10.79 -2.89 -5.30
N GLU A 551 11.05 -2.96 -4.00
CA GLU A 551 10.00 -3.19 -2.99
C GLU A 551 9.01 -2.03 -2.92
N THR A 552 9.48 -0.77 -2.99
CA THR A 552 8.61 0.41 -3.09
C THR A 552 7.71 0.35 -4.31
N ALA A 553 8.25 0.04 -5.50
CA ALA A 553 7.46 -0.06 -6.71
C ALA A 553 6.44 -1.22 -6.65
N LEU A 554 6.78 -2.34 -6.01
CA LEU A 554 5.87 -3.46 -5.78
C LEU A 554 4.73 -3.07 -4.84
N LEU A 555 5.07 -2.51 -3.67
CA LEU A 555 4.11 -2.03 -2.67
C LEU A 555 3.14 -1.04 -3.33
N MET A 556 3.68 0.00 -3.97
CA MET A 556 2.94 1.06 -4.66
C MET A 556 1.92 0.54 -5.68
N LEU A 557 2.27 -0.48 -6.48
CA LEU A 557 1.36 -1.05 -7.47
C LEU A 557 0.31 -2.00 -6.85
N VAL A 558 0.68 -2.78 -5.83
CA VAL A 558 -0.22 -3.73 -5.17
C VAL A 558 -1.28 -3.00 -4.34
N THR A 559 -0.87 -1.99 -3.56
CA THR A 559 -1.79 -1.22 -2.70
C THR A 559 -2.49 -0.12 -3.50
N GLY A 560 -1.75 0.68 -4.28
CA GLY A 560 -2.27 1.92 -4.88
C GLY A 560 -3.37 1.71 -5.92
N ILE A 561 -3.28 0.68 -6.77
CA ILE A 561 -4.30 0.43 -7.81
C ILE A 561 -5.66 0.08 -7.18
N SER A 562 -5.66 -0.74 -6.13
CA SER A 562 -6.90 -1.20 -5.47
C SER A 562 -7.41 -0.22 -4.42
N GLY A 563 -6.49 0.40 -3.67
CA GLY A 563 -6.78 1.39 -2.64
C GLY A 563 -7.47 2.62 -3.20
N GLU A 564 -6.88 3.29 -4.20
CA GLU A 564 -7.45 4.53 -4.74
C GLU A 564 -8.85 4.31 -5.33
N ASN A 565 -9.05 3.20 -6.06
CA ASN A 565 -10.37 2.83 -6.53
C ASN A 565 -11.38 2.60 -5.38
N THR A 566 -10.95 1.97 -4.29
CA THR A 566 -11.79 1.77 -3.10
C THR A 566 -12.26 3.09 -2.51
N TYR A 567 -11.36 4.08 -2.38
CA TYR A 567 -11.73 5.40 -1.86
C TYR A 567 -12.59 6.19 -2.86
N MET A 568 -12.25 6.25 -4.16
CA MET A 568 -13.13 6.85 -5.18
C MET A 568 -14.55 6.23 -5.16
N THR A 569 -14.68 4.92 -4.92
CA THR A 569 -15.97 4.24 -4.75
C THR A 569 -16.68 4.62 -3.44
N VAL A 570 -15.97 4.97 -2.36
CA VAL A 570 -16.60 5.50 -1.13
C VAL A 570 -17.31 6.82 -1.42
N ALA A 571 -16.64 7.81 -2.04
CA ALA A 571 -17.31 9.07 -2.37
C ALA A 571 -18.43 8.91 -3.42
N THR A 572 -18.18 8.19 -4.51
CA THR A 572 -19.15 8.10 -5.62
C THR A 572 -20.30 7.13 -5.33
N GLY A 573 -20.04 6.06 -4.59
CA GLY A 573 -21.02 5.04 -4.21
C GLY A 573 -21.83 5.34 -2.94
N ALA A 574 -21.39 6.28 -2.08
CA ALA A 574 -22.09 6.67 -0.85
C ALA A 574 -23.56 7.08 -1.08
N THR A 575 -23.81 7.84 -2.15
CA THR A 575 -25.15 8.29 -2.57
C THR A 575 -25.48 7.96 -4.02
N GLY A 576 -24.46 7.76 -4.87
CA GLY A 576 -24.62 7.60 -6.32
C GLY A 576 -24.85 8.90 -7.08
N THR A 577 -24.94 10.05 -6.41
CA THR A 577 -25.29 11.35 -7.02
C THR A 577 -24.35 12.48 -6.61
N PRO A 578 -23.94 13.38 -7.53
CA PRO A 578 -23.10 14.51 -7.18
C PRO A 578 -23.86 15.50 -6.28
N ASN A 579 -23.10 16.29 -5.53
CA ASN A 579 -23.58 17.30 -4.59
C ASN A 579 -24.48 16.76 -3.47
N THR A 580 -24.25 15.51 -3.09
CA THR A 580 -24.93 14.86 -1.96
C THR A 580 -23.92 14.11 -1.11
N LEU A 581 -24.13 14.13 0.20
CA LEU A 581 -23.30 13.42 1.18
C LEU A 581 -24.15 12.33 1.86
N SER A 582 -23.53 11.20 2.22
CA SER A 582 -24.20 10.20 3.06
C SER A 582 -24.50 10.75 4.45
N GLN A 583 -25.42 10.12 5.18
CA GLN A 583 -25.42 10.30 6.64
C GLN A 583 -24.10 9.76 7.24
N PRO A 584 -23.64 10.27 8.40
CA PRO A 584 -22.47 9.76 9.08
C PRO A 584 -22.59 8.27 9.43
N GLN A 585 -21.62 7.45 9.00
CA GLN A 585 -21.59 6.00 9.18
C GLN A 585 -20.16 5.50 9.45
N HIS A 586 -20.02 4.32 10.07
CA HIS A 586 -18.72 3.69 10.26
C HIS A 586 -18.19 3.10 8.95
N ASN A 587 -17.44 3.90 8.18
CA ASN A 587 -17.02 3.53 6.82
C ASN A 587 -15.57 3.01 6.72
N ALA A 588 -14.80 2.97 7.81
CA ALA A 588 -13.36 2.74 7.77
C ALA A 588 -12.85 1.70 8.79
N GLN A 589 -11.95 0.83 8.35
CA GLN A 589 -11.39 -0.31 9.10
C GLN A 589 -10.38 0.08 10.21
N PHE A 590 -10.21 1.38 10.47
CA PHE A 590 -9.02 1.97 11.10
C PHE A 590 -9.24 2.74 12.41
N LEU A 591 -10.48 3.18 12.69
CA LEU A 591 -10.86 3.93 13.90
C LEU A 591 -12.33 3.62 14.23
N SER A 592 -12.59 2.97 15.37
CA SER A 592 -13.94 2.60 15.79
C SER A 592 -14.78 3.78 16.30
N THR A 593 -14.15 4.80 16.89
CA THR A 593 -14.79 6.01 17.45
C THR A 593 -15.06 7.11 16.41
N GLN A 594 -14.86 6.80 15.13
CA GLN A 594 -15.03 7.73 14.01
C GLN A 594 -16.22 7.32 13.12
N LEU A 595 -17.06 8.30 12.79
CA LEU A 595 -18.04 8.23 11.71
C LEU A 595 -17.56 9.07 10.52
N GLN A 596 -18.00 8.71 9.32
CA GLN A 596 -17.70 9.43 8.09
C GLN A 596 -18.97 9.71 7.29
N SER A 597 -19.05 10.90 6.73
CA SER A 597 -20.06 11.30 5.74
C SER A 597 -19.34 11.62 4.44
N ALA A 598 -19.60 10.85 3.40
CA ALA A 598 -18.83 10.89 2.16
C ALA A 598 -19.71 11.24 0.96
N GLY A 599 -19.11 11.88 -0.04
CA GLY A 599 -19.72 12.16 -1.32
C GLY A 599 -18.78 12.90 -2.27
N TYR A 600 -19.32 13.38 -3.37
CA TYR A 600 -18.57 14.11 -4.40
C TYR A 600 -19.40 15.28 -4.92
N PHE A 601 -18.73 16.32 -5.40
CA PHE A 601 -19.37 17.54 -5.88
C PHE A 601 -19.12 17.76 -7.38
N GLN A 602 -20.07 18.45 -8.00
CA GLN A 602 -20.03 18.97 -9.36
C GLN A 602 -20.75 20.32 -9.37
N LEU A 603 -19.99 21.40 -9.24
CA LEU A 603 -20.49 22.77 -9.07
C LEU A 603 -20.04 23.65 -10.24
N LYS A 604 -20.91 24.51 -10.74
CA LYS A 604 -20.53 25.61 -11.63
C LYS A 604 -19.86 26.75 -10.85
N ASP A 605 -19.24 27.68 -11.56
CA ASP A 605 -18.60 28.86 -10.96
C ASP A 605 -19.59 29.79 -10.23
N ASP A 606 -20.89 29.69 -10.56
CA ASP A 606 -22.00 30.45 -9.96
C ASP A 606 -22.86 29.61 -9.00
N GLU A 607 -22.37 28.44 -8.56
CA GLU A 607 -23.08 27.51 -7.68
C GLU A 607 -22.31 27.25 -6.38
N ALA A 608 -23.05 27.07 -5.30
CA ALA A 608 -22.54 26.68 -3.99
C ALA A 608 -23.31 25.45 -3.47
N MET A 609 -22.61 24.55 -2.78
CA MET A 609 -23.24 23.49 -1.99
C MET A 609 -23.29 23.92 -0.53
N ILE A 610 -24.50 24.22 -0.06
CA ILE A 610 -24.80 24.39 1.36
C ILE A 610 -24.75 23.00 2.01
N ILE A 611 -23.99 22.88 3.09
CA ILE A 611 -23.99 21.73 3.98
C ILE A 611 -24.51 22.20 5.34
N THR A 612 -25.62 21.61 5.81
CA THR A 612 -26.06 21.77 7.20
C THR A 612 -25.57 20.56 7.98
N VAL A 613 -24.77 20.84 9.02
CA VAL A 613 -24.20 19.84 9.92
C VAL A 613 -24.85 19.97 11.29
N ASP A 614 -25.50 18.91 11.75
CA ASP A 614 -25.77 18.71 13.17
C ASP A 614 -24.65 17.82 13.73
N PRO A 615 -23.79 18.32 14.64
CA PRO A 615 -22.70 17.51 15.19
C PRO A 615 -23.20 16.37 16.11
N GLY A 616 -24.45 16.41 16.57
CA GLY A 616 -24.91 15.52 17.62
C GLY A 616 -24.02 15.63 18.86
N ASP A 617 -23.61 14.49 19.41
CA ASP A 617 -22.66 14.37 20.52
C ASP A 617 -21.18 14.30 20.08
N ALA A 618 -20.86 14.49 18.78
CA ALA A 618 -19.47 14.42 18.30
C ALA A 618 -18.63 15.59 18.81
N GLU A 619 -17.51 15.30 19.50
CA GLU A 619 -16.56 16.33 19.97
C GLU A 619 -15.90 17.12 18.83
N TYR A 620 -15.70 16.48 17.68
CA TYR A 620 -15.03 17.06 16.51
C TYR A 620 -15.75 16.68 15.22
N PHE A 621 -15.87 17.64 14.30
CA PHE A 621 -16.08 17.34 12.89
C PHE A 621 -15.23 18.22 11.98
N VAL A 622 -15.01 17.76 10.75
CA VAL A 622 -14.35 18.55 9.69
C VAL A 622 -15.02 18.34 8.33
N VAL A 623 -15.07 19.40 7.53
CA VAL A 623 -15.45 19.41 6.11
C VAL A 623 -14.20 19.72 5.27
N PRO A 624 -13.45 18.70 4.80
CA PRO A 624 -12.35 18.90 3.86
C PRO A 624 -12.83 18.72 2.42
N VAL A 625 -12.27 19.51 1.50
CA VAL A 625 -12.35 19.27 0.06
C VAL A 625 -11.08 18.58 -0.43
N THR A 626 -11.28 17.51 -1.20
CA THR A 626 -10.24 16.77 -1.91
C THR A 626 -10.52 16.76 -3.42
N ASN A 627 -9.49 16.56 -4.24
CA ASN A 627 -9.65 16.34 -5.67
C ASN A 627 -10.18 14.91 -5.97
N ASP A 628 -10.32 14.55 -7.24
CA ASP A 628 -10.79 13.21 -7.66
C ASP A 628 -9.81 12.08 -7.27
N TRP A 629 -8.55 12.42 -6.98
CA TRP A 629 -7.49 11.51 -6.48
C TRP A 629 -7.40 11.49 -4.95
N THR A 630 -8.51 11.83 -4.29
CA THR A 630 -8.74 11.72 -2.85
C THR A 630 -7.74 12.45 -1.95
N ILE A 631 -6.94 13.39 -2.48
CA ILE A 631 -6.03 14.23 -1.69
C ILE A 631 -6.52 15.68 -1.61
N THR A 632 -6.17 16.35 -0.52
CA THR A 632 -6.40 17.81 -0.36
C THR A 632 -5.46 18.59 -1.27
N ASN A 633 -5.81 19.85 -1.56
CA ASN A 633 -4.98 20.75 -2.38
C ASN A 633 -4.19 21.72 -1.50
N ASP A 634 -4.31 23.03 -1.71
CA ASP A 634 -3.62 24.04 -0.91
C ASP A 634 -4.36 24.25 0.42
N THR A 635 -3.93 23.55 1.46
CA THR A 635 -4.49 23.67 2.82
C THR A 635 -3.84 24.79 3.63
N ARG A 636 -2.73 25.35 3.15
CA ARG A 636 -1.94 26.40 3.79
C ARG A 636 -2.49 27.79 3.48
N ASN A 637 -2.69 28.10 2.19
CA ASN A 637 -3.05 29.45 1.74
C ASN A 637 -4.53 29.61 1.41
N GLN A 638 -5.33 28.54 1.49
CA GLN A 638 -6.76 28.54 1.16
C GLN A 638 -7.56 27.77 2.23
N GLN A 639 -8.78 28.21 2.47
CA GLN A 639 -9.71 27.59 3.43
C GLN A 639 -10.39 26.36 2.81
N THR A 640 -9.59 25.37 2.41
CA THR A 640 -10.02 24.10 1.79
C THR A 640 -10.52 23.05 2.79
N SER A 641 -10.46 23.36 4.09
CA SER A 641 -11.22 22.67 5.13
C SER A 641 -11.67 23.62 6.25
N LEU A 642 -12.77 23.27 6.91
CA LEU A 642 -13.20 23.86 8.18
C LEU A 642 -13.62 22.77 9.16
N ASN A 643 -13.26 22.94 10.43
CA ASN A 643 -13.71 22.11 11.55
C ASN A 643 -14.59 22.90 12.54
N ASN A 644 -15.14 22.23 13.54
CA ASN A 644 -16.04 22.83 14.54
C ASN A 644 -15.40 23.87 15.47
N SER A 645 -14.08 23.92 15.59
CA SER A 645 -13.34 24.98 16.30
C SER A 645 -13.09 26.21 15.43
N GLN A 646 -13.06 26.05 14.10
CA GLN A 646 -12.84 27.11 13.12
C GLN A 646 -14.14 27.73 12.58
N ALA A 647 -15.23 26.96 12.57
CA ALA A 647 -16.52 27.37 12.03
C ALA A 647 -17.40 28.08 13.08
N VAL A 648 -18.14 29.10 12.64
CA VAL A 648 -19.17 29.78 13.44
C VAL A 648 -20.38 28.84 13.59
N LYS A 649 -20.73 28.54 14.84
CA LYS A 649 -21.88 27.72 15.22
C LYS A 649 -23.17 28.56 15.15
N ASN A 650 -24.22 28.01 14.53
CA ASN A 650 -25.53 28.65 14.48
C ASN A 650 -26.20 28.66 15.87
N ALA A 651 -27.10 29.61 16.12
CA ALA A 651 -27.83 29.73 17.38
C ALA A 651 -28.65 28.49 17.82
N ASP A 652 -29.00 27.57 16.91
CA ASP A 652 -29.68 26.30 17.23
C ASP A 652 -28.72 25.14 17.55
N GLY A 653 -27.41 25.36 17.37
CA GLY A 653 -26.35 24.38 17.61
C GLY A 653 -25.85 23.66 16.36
N THR A 654 -26.48 23.86 15.20
CA THR A 654 -26.01 23.36 13.90
C THR A 654 -24.88 24.22 13.34
N TYR A 655 -24.32 23.83 12.20
CA TYR A 655 -23.40 24.64 11.41
C TYR A 655 -23.88 24.67 9.96
N THR A 656 -23.97 25.87 9.38
CA THR A 656 -24.13 26.05 7.93
C THR A 656 -22.74 26.27 7.34
N ILE A 657 -22.28 25.35 6.50
CA ILE A 657 -21.02 25.43 5.77
C ILE A 657 -21.32 25.63 4.29
N VAL A 658 -20.64 26.58 3.64
CA VAL A 658 -20.84 26.90 2.22
C VAL A 658 -19.64 26.39 1.42
N VAL A 659 -19.81 25.36 0.60
CA VAL A 659 -18.76 24.85 -0.29
C VAL A 659 -18.91 25.46 -1.68
N SER A 660 -17.93 26.25 -2.13
CA SER A 660 -17.97 26.88 -3.45
C SER A 660 -16.58 27.21 -3.98
N LYS A 661 -16.50 27.39 -5.30
CA LYS A 661 -15.24 27.77 -5.98
C LYS A 661 -14.86 29.23 -5.73
N ASN A 662 -15.84 30.12 -5.79
CA ASN A 662 -15.68 31.55 -5.50
C ASN A 662 -16.14 31.86 -4.08
N ASP A 663 -15.52 32.86 -3.46
CA ASP A 663 -15.86 33.31 -2.10
C ASP A 663 -17.32 33.84 -2.07
N PRO A 664 -18.22 33.21 -1.28
CA PRO A 664 -19.61 33.60 -1.16
C PRO A 664 -19.82 34.82 -0.25
N GLY A 665 -18.78 35.28 0.46
CA GLY A 665 -18.90 36.41 1.39
C GLY A 665 -19.27 36.02 2.83
N VAL A 666 -18.98 34.79 3.27
CA VAL A 666 -19.25 34.31 4.64
C VAL A 666 -18.07 33.60 5.30
N ALA A 667 -18.04 33.62 6.63
CA ALA A 667 -17.00 33.01 7.48
C ALA A 667 -16.84 31.51 7.22
N ASN A 668 -17.96 30.77 7.20
CA ASN A 668 -18.02 29.31 7.06
C ASN A 668 -17.90 28.83 5.60
N TRP A 669 -17.10 29.53 4.79
CA TRP A 669 -16.78 29.11 3.43
C TRP A 669 -15.73 28.00 3.44
N VAL A 670 -15.98 26.90 2.75
CA VAL A 670 -14.94 25.96 2.34
C VAL A 670 -14.68 26.15 0.84
N SER A 671 -13.50 26.65 0.51
CA SER A 671 -13.09 26.81 -0.87
C SER A 671 -12.87 25.45 -1.52
N THR A 672 -13.37 25.25 -2.74
CA THR A 672 -13.02 24.07 -3.53
C THR A 672 -11.60 24.12 -4.11
N GLY A 673 -10.82 25.16 -3.81
CA GLY A 673 -9.46 25.32 -4.32
C GLY A 673 -9.38 25.54 -5.83
N GLY A 674 -10.42 26.13 -6.43
CA GLY A 674 -10.56 26.31 -7.88
C GLY A 674 -11.24 25.14 -8.61
N LEU A 675 -11.51 24.03 -7.92
CA LEU A 675 -12.16 22.84 -8.50
C LEU A 675 -13.65 23.08 -8.79
N ASN A 676 -14.12 22.61 -9.94
CA ASN A 676 -15.54 22.45 -10.25
C ASN A 676 -16.05 21.03 -9.92
N GLN A 677 -15.14 20.07 -9.78
CA GLN A 677 -15.38 18.67 -9.51
C GLN A 677 -14.36 18.17 -8.48
N GLY A 678 -14.79 17.35 -7.54
CA GLY A 678 -13.94 16.75 -6.53
C GLY A 678 -14.75 15.96 -5.50
N THR A 679 -14.10 15.61 -4.40
CA THR A 679 -14.67 14.74 -3.35
C THR A 679 -14.67 15.42 -1.98
N ILE A 680 -15.59 15.00 -1.11
CA ILE A 680 -15.72 15.47 0.27
C ILE A 680 -15.88 14.23 1.15
N SER A 681 -15.05 14.14 2.18
CA SER A 681 -15.08 13.06 3.17
C SER A 681 -15.02 13.67 4.57
N MET A 682 -16.20 14.02 5.07
CA MET A 682 -16.36 14.56 6.41
C MET A 682 -16.06 13.48 7.45
N ARG A 683 -15.42 13.89 8.55
CA ARG A 683 -15.19 13.04 9.72
C ARG A 683 -15.94 13.60 10.89
N PHE A 684 -16.45 12.70 11.73
CA PHE A 684 -16.94 12.98 13.07
C PHE A 684 -16.14 12.08 14.02
N GLN A 685 -15.49 12.67 15.02
CA GLN A 685 -14.63 11.97 15.98
C GLN A 685 -15.08 12.29 17.41
N GLY A 686 -14.70 11.44 18.36
CA GLY A 686 -15.21 11.53 19.74
C GLY A 686 -16.69 11.21 19.82
N VAL A 687 -17.17 10.25 19.03
CA VAL A 687 -18.55 9.77 19.11
C VAL A 687 -18.57 8.53 20.01
N ASP A 688 -19.24 8.64 21.16
CA ASP A 688 -19.50 7.49 22.03
C ASP A 688 -20.28 6.41 21.23
N PRO A 689 -19.81 5.15 21.17
CA PRO A 689 -20.53 4.05 20.51
C PRO A 689 -21.96 3.82 21.02
N ASP A 690 -22.27 4.22 22.25
CA ASP A 690 -23.61 4.14 22.86
C ASP A 690 -24.41 5.46 22.73
N ALA A 691 -23.89 6.47 22.02
CA ALA A 691 -24.56 7.76 21.81
C ALA A 691 -25.93 7.63 21.14
N THR A 692 -26.93 8.32 21.69
CA THR A 692 -28.27 8.38 21.09
C THR A 692 -28.47 9.58 20.16
N ASN A 693 -27.64 10.63 20.31
CA ASN A 693 -27.71 11.86 19.53
C ASN A 693 -26.61 11.85 18.47
N MET A 694 -26.86 11.09 17.39
CA MET A 694 -25.91 10.86 16.31
C MET A 694 -25.80 12.09 15.40
N PRO A 695 -24.59 12.41 14.89
CA PRO A 695 -24.42 13.50 13.92
C PRO A 695 -25.25 13.26 12.65
N THR A 696 -25.72 14.36 12.04
CA THR A 696 -26.43 14.31 10.75
C THR A 696 -25.90 15.36 9.78
N VAL A 697 -26.03 15.06 8.49
CA VAL A 697 -25.58 15.93 7.40
C VAL A 697 -26.70 16.05 6.37
N SER A 698 -26.97 17.26 5.89
CA SER A 698 -27.82 17.47 4.72
C SER A 698 -27.19 18.48 3.77
N THR A 699 -27.51 18.38 2.48
CA THR A 699 -26.88 19.17 1.42
C THR A 699 -27.91 19.77 0.48
N GLN A 700 -27.61 20.96 -0.02
CA GLN A 700 -28.40 21.61 -1.08
C GLN A 700 -27.49 22.42 -2.00
N VAL A 701 -27.69 22.33 -3.31
CA VAL A 701 -27.05 23.23 -4.28
C VAL A 701 -27.94 24.45 -4.50
N VAL A 702 -27.32 25.62 -4.45
CA VAL A 702 -27.95 26.95 -4.61
C VAL A 702 -27.11 27.79 -5.57
N LYS A 703 -27.64 28.91 -6.06
CA LYS A 703 -26.81 29.92 -6.72
C LYS A 703 -26.00 30.73 -5.71
N LEU A 704 -24.85 31.23 -6.14
CA LEU A 704 -23.94 31.98 -5.26
C LEU A 704 -24.59 33.27 -4.73
N ASP A 705 -25.51 33.87 -5.48
CA ASP A 705 -26.33 35.03 -5.08
C ASP A 705 -27.58 34.67 -4.25
N GLU A 706 -27.83 33.37 -4.01
CA GLU A 706 -28.89 32.85 -3.14
C GLU A 706 -28.33 32.40 -1.76
N VAL A 707 -27.02 32.46 -1.51
CA VAL A 707 -26.40 31.96 -0.26
C VAL A 707 -26.95 32.64 1.00
N ASP A 708 -27.25 33.94 0.90
CA ASP A 708 -27.82 34.75 2.00
C ASP A 708 -29.17 34.20 2.51
N ASP A 709 -29.93 33.47 1.69
CA ASP A 709 -31.20 32.84 2.11
C ASP A 709 -31.00 31.62 3.03
N TYR A 710 -29.77 31.08 3.11
CA TYR A 710 -29.43 29.86 3.86
C TYR A 710 -28.50 30.12 5.05
N VAL A 711 -27.73 31.22 5.02
CA VAL A 711 -26.85 31.63 6.12
C VAL A 711 -27.62 32.52 7.09
N THR A 712 -28.22 31.87 8.09
CA THR A 712 -29.18 32.49 9.05
C THR A 712 -28.52 33.17 10.25
N ASP A 713 -27.28 32.84 10.59
CA ASP A 713 -26.59 33.41 11.74
C ASP A 713 -25.78 34.67 11.35
N PRO A 714 -26.09 35.85 11.90
CA PRO A 714 -25.39 37.10 11.57
C PRO A 714 -23.87 37.05 11.80
N ALA A 715 -23.39 36.25 12.75
CA ALA A 715 -21.96 36.14 13.04
C ALA A 715 -21.15 35.55 11.87
N GLN A 716 -21.80 34.83 10.93
CA GLN A 716 -21.12 34.36 9.72
C GLN A 716 -20.74 35.50 8.75
N TYR A 717 -21.31 36.70 8.89
CA TYR A 717 -20.92 37.88 8.11
C TYR A 717 -19.90 38.76 8.85
N GLU A 718 -19.54 38.43 10.10
CA GLU A 718 -18.53 39.12 10.91
C GLU A 718 -17.16 38.42 10.77
N TYR A 719 -16.54 38.51 9.59
CA TYR A 719 -15.26 37.87 9.29
C TYR A 719 -14.25 38.80 8.59
N ASP A 720 -12.97 38.47 8.71
CA ASP A 720 -11.88 39.02 7.91
C ASP A 720 -11.19 37.87 7.16
N ARG A 721 -11.35 37.83 5.83
CA ARG A 721 -10.77 36.77 4.99
C ARG A 721 -9.25 36.83 4.97
N GLU A 722 -8.64 38.01 5.00
CA GLU A 722 -7.18 38.14 4.96
C GLU A 722 -6.58 37.62 6.26
N GLN A 723 -7.22 37.93 7.40
CA GLN A 723 -6.84 37.41 8.72
C GLN A 723 -7.04 35.88 8.82
N GLN A 724 -8.20 35.35 8.43
CA GLN A 724 -8.45 33.89 8.42
C GLN A 724 -7.37 33.13 7.63
N LEU A 725 -6.98 33.64 6.45
CA LEU A 725 -5.93 33.04 5.65
C LEU A 725 -4.52 33.29 6.22
N ALA A 726 -4.30 34.34 7.02
CA ALA A 726 -3.06 34.57 7.74
C ALA A 726 -2.89 33.60 8.90
N ASP A 727 -3.90 33.48 9.76
CA ASP A 727 -3.96 32.53 10.89
C ASP A 727 -3.79 31.09 10.39
N ARG A 728 -4.39 30.76 9.24
CA ARG A 728 -4.23 29.44 8.63
C ARG A 728 -2.81 29.16 8.15
N ARG A 729 -2.13 30.17 7.57
CA ARG A 729 -0.71 30.05 7.18
C ARG A 729 0.18 29.91 8.41
N GLU A 730 -0.02 30.71 9.45
CA GLU A 730 0.76 30.64 10.69
C GLU A 730 0.63 29.27 11.35
N GLY A 731 -0.59 28.78 11.55
CA GLY A 731 -0.84 27.45 12.12
C GLY A 731 -0.39 26.27 11.24
N TYR A 732 -0.32 26.46 9.92
CA TYR A 732 0.34 25.51 9.03
C TYR A 732 1.86 25.52 9.23
N ASP A 733 2.47 26.71 9.21
CA ASP A 733 3.92 26.89 9.30
C ASP A 733 4.46 26.38 10.64
N ARG A 734 3.78 26.66 11.76
CA ARG A 734 4.09 26.10 13.11
C ARG A 734 4.24 24.57 13.11
N ARG A 735 3.59 23.87 12.18
CA ARG A 735 3.64 22.41 12.02
C ARG A 735 4.64 21.99 10.95
N TYR A 736 4.64 22.65 9.80
CA TYR A 736 5.22 22.16 8.54
C TYR A 736 6.20 23.14 7.84
N THR A 737 6.67 24.19 8.50
CA THR A 737 7.68 25.09 7.93
C THR A 737 8.65 25.56 9.01
N VAL A 738 9.93 25.30 8.77
CA VAL A 738 11.06 25.65 9.64
C VAL A 738 12.15 26.29 8.79
#